data_AF-A0A378AM08-F1
#
_entry.id   AF-A0A378AM08-F1
#
_cell.length_a   1.000
_cell.length_b   1.000
_cell.length_c   1.000
_cell.angle_alpha   90.00
_cell.angle_beta   90.00
_cell.angle_gamma   90.00
#
_symmetry.space_group_name_H-M   'P 1'
#
loop_
_entity.id
_entity.type
_entity.pdbx_description
1 polymer ?
#
loop_
_entity_poly.entity_id
_entity_poly.type
_entity_poly.pdbx_seq_one_letter_code
_entity_poly.pdbx_strand_id
1 'polypeptide(L)'
;MLFLDEVHRLDAQGQEKLFTWLDRKEIYRVGDTAQGLPISLRLVFATTEDIHSTFLTTFLRRIPILVSLPDLQHRSREEKEALTLQFFWQEARTLAARLQLTPRLLQVLTQYVYRGNVGELKNVVKYAVASAWARSPGREMLTVTLHDLPENVMAATPALSEAMGQQEPLLIEPQTSLVWLLRARDPVQGLIYDVQCRVLAQYEAVLNKKTVWEEAQRSMGEEIETLFDRLIFDNHDSSSSQMLLLIAHQVREEYYRLEKRFNIQFNGNCLYALSHYLIHRSRQPQSTINNEKARQLEDFLVQKFQLLYRFCEAILGALTLKLDIEPQRIDLLLLVLWFHKNGAISQQQVTRAIILAHGYATASSIANVANRLLKSQLFESFDMPLDVTPEAIANQVMAYIESHALASGLIILVDMGSLNAIHRHFNRRLSTPMAIINNVSTGMAMYVGERILQGVMLEDIVREIGDDLAVEHQLYYPQTDKPRAILTTCATGLGAAANLSALLKASIPEALGIDIVACDVETLADPARREPMLSRYEVLAIVGTLDPHLADLPWISLDSLISGEGSRPLMRIFGELATAEQVSEINNLILKNFSLRRVIESVTILDTAKVINQVEQFLLRYEHLAGRDVPNDRKVALYVHISCLIERLIRHASPAQYTGGQCPDRELATLREAFSVIESGYSVKIPVVELCYIHDILTRETEFIQEDQDF
;
A
#
# COMPACT_ATOMS: atom_id res chain seq x y z
N MET A 1 34.43 23.23 23.40
CA MET A 1 34.22 22.15 24.39
C MET A 1 35.59 21.76 24.92
N LEU A 2 35.73 21.53 26.22
CA LEU A 2 36.96 21.07 26.86
C LEU A 2 36.66 19.76 27.59
N PHE A 3 37.39 18.71 27.21
CA PHE A 3 37.31 17.38 27.82
C PHE A 3 38.52 17.20 28.76
N LEU A 4 38.26 16.90 30.03
CA LEU A 4 39.30 16.57 31.01
C LEU A 4 39.15 15.11 31.39
N ASP A 5 40.11 14.31 30.94
CA ASP A 5 40.21 12.90 31.31
C ASP A 5 40.87 12.76 32.68
N GLU A 6 40.55 11.67 33.39
CA GLU A 6 41.13 11.34 34.69
C GLU A 6 41.08 12.52 35.69
N VAL A 7 39.94 13.22 35.74
CA VAL A 7 39.74 14.48 36.47
C VAL A 7 39.99 14.36 37.98
N HIS A 8 39.98 13.13 38.51
CA HIS A 8 40.34 12.84 39.91
C HIS A 8 41.79 13.17 40.25
N ARG A 9 42.67 13.30 39.24
CA ARG A 9 44.07 13.73 39.42
C ARG A 9 44.20 15.22 39.71
N LEU A 10 43.13 16.00 39.56
CA LEU A 10 43.12 17.40 40.00
C LEU A 10 43.09 17.45 41.52
N ASP A 11 44.07 18.15 42.08
CA ASP A 11 44.08 18.51 43.49
C ASP A 11 42.88 19.40 43.86
N ALA A 12 42.61 19.52 45.17
CA ALA A 12 41.50 20.33 45.66
C ALA A 12 41.57 21.79 45.16
N GLN A 13 42.78 22.35 45.05
CA GLN A 13 43.00 23.70 44.55
C GLN A 13 42.61 23.85 43.07
N GLY A 14 42.93 22.85 42.24
CA GLY A 14 42.53 22.77 40.84
C GLY A 14 41.01 22.63 40.69
N GLN A 15 40.36 21.83 41.53
CA GLN A 15 38.90 21.70 41.59
C GLN A 15 38.23 23.04 41.96
N GLU A 16 38.79 23.79 42.90
CA GLU A 16 38.28 25.11 43.29
C GLU A 16 38.42 26.17 42.19
N LYS A 17 39.53 26.17 41.45
CA LYS A 17 39.71 27.08 40.31
C LYS A 17 38.66 26.86 39.23
N LEU A 18 38.24 25.60 39.02
CA LEU A 18 37.13 25.28 38.11
C LEU A 18 35.79 25.82 38.61
N PHE A 19 35.57 26.02 39.92
CA PHE A 19 34.34 26.67 40.44
C PHE A 19 34.17 28.06 39.90
N THR A 20 35.26 28.83 39.84
CA THR A 20 35.21 30.22 39.40
C THR A 20 34.62 30.32 38.00
N TRP A 21 35.02 29.41 37.11
CA TRP A 21 34.45 29.35 35.77
C TRP A 21 33.04 28.72 35.76
N LEU A 22 32.81 27.63 36.50
CA LEU A 22 31.50 26.97 36.54
C LEU A 22 30.39 27.96 36.95
N ASP A 23 30.68 28.81 37.94
CA ASP A 23 29.76 29.78 38.52
C ASP A 23 29.72 31.11 37.73
N ARG A 24 30.87 31.69 37.36
CA ARG A 24 30.94 33.04 36.77
C ARG A 24 31.21 33.08 35.28
N LYS A 25 31.57 31.95 34.66
CA LYS A 25 32.01 31.85 33.25
C LYS A 25 33.24 32.70 32.91
N GLU A 26 34.06 33.00 33.92
CA GLU A 26 35.30 33.76 33.79
C GLU A 26 36.51 32.90 34.18
N ILE A 27 37.64 33.12 33.53
CA ILE A 27 38.94 32.56 33.93
C ILE A 27 39.96 33.67 34.17
N TYR A 28 40.94 33.39 35.02
CA TYR A 28 42.02 34.30 35.38
C TYR A 28 43.36 33.67 35.00
N ARG A 29 44.25 34.44 34.37
CA ARG A 29 45.61 33.96 34.08
C ARG A 29 46.38 33.84 35.40
N VAL A 30 47.30 32.88 35.48
CA VAL A 30 48.11 32.70 36.69
C VAL A 30 48.92 33.97 36.95
N GLY A 31 48.73 34.57 38.14
CA GLY A 31 49.37 35.82 38.54
C GLY A 31 48.57 37.09 38.23
N ASP A 32 47.47 36.99 37.49
CA ASP A 32 46.56 38.12 37.19
C ASP A 32 45.24 37.93 37.94
N THR A 33 44.90 38.88 38.81
CA THR A 33 43.69 38.85 39.64
C THR A 33 42.70 39.97 39.29
N ALA A 34 43.06 40.86 38.37
CA ALA A 34 42.31 42.08 38.12
C ALA A 34 41.35 41.95 36.92
N GLN A 35 41.71 41.17 35.90
CA GLN A 35 40.89 40.99 34.70
C GLN A 35 40.45 39.53 34.52
N GLY A 36 39.18 39.26 34.85
CA GLY A 36 38.51 38.03 34.44
C GLY A 36 38.27 38.03 32.93
N LEU A 37 38.67 36.96 32.27
CA LEU A 37 38.40 36.73 30.85
C LEU A 37 37.10 35.92 30.73
N PRO A 38 35.99 36.49 30.21
CA PRO A 38 34.77 35.74 29.98
C PRO A 38 34.99 34.72 28.86
N ILE A 39 34.70 33.44 29.14
CA ILE A 39 34.82 32.37 28.15
C ILE A 39 33.58 31.50 28.18
N SER A 40 32.98 31.31 27.00
CA SER A 40 31.91 30.34 26.77
C SER A 40 32.51 29.02 26.28
N LEU A 41 32.46 27.99 27.13
CA LEU A 41 32.90 26.63 26.80
C LEU A 41 31.94 25.61 27.43
N ARG A 42 31.94 24.38 26.92
CA ARG A 42 31.26 23.23 27.53
C ARG A 42 32.33 22.32 28.14
N LEU A 43 32.23 22.05 29.44
CA LEU A 43 33.10 21.10 30.14
C LEU A 43 32.52 19.70 30.09
N VAL A 44 33.38 18.72 29.85
CA VAL A 44 33.09 17.29 29.98
C VAL A 44 34.23 16.69 30.80
N PHE A 45 33.90 15.98 31.86
CA PHE A 45 34.88 15.34 32.75
C PHE A 45 34.75 13.82 32.66
N ALA A 46 35.86 13.11 32.75
CA ALA A 46 35.87 11.66 32.89
C ALA A 46 36.71 11.25 34.12
N THR A 47 36.29 10.18 34.79
CA THR A 47 37.00 9.59 35.93
C THR A 47 36.75 8.08 35.96
N THR A 48 37.76 7.35 36.41
CA THR A 48 37.71 5.91 36.70
C THR A 48 37.49 5.62 38.20
N GLU A 49 37.71 6.62 39.06
CA GLU A 49 37.54 6.54 40.52
C GLU A 49 36.11 6.88 40.96
N ASP A 50 35.71 6.37 42.12
CA ASP A 50 34.40 6.67 42.72
C ASP A 50 34.26 8.18 43.01
N ILE A 51 33.16 8.75 42.54
CA ILE A 51 32.95 10.20 42.57
C ILE A 51 32.72 10.73 43.99
N HIS A 52 32.13 9.93 44.88
CA HIS A 52 31.76 10.36 46.23
C HIS A 52 32.94 10.29 47.20
N SER A 53 33.91 9.41 46.94
CA SER A 53 35.16 9.31 47.70
C SER A 53 36.20 10.33 47.26
N THR A 54 36.22 10.71 45.97
CA THR A 54 37.36 11.41 45.37
C THR A 54 37.16 12.91 45.15
N PHE A 55 35.91 13.37 44.98
CA PHE A 55 35.62 14.78 44.68
C PHE A 55 34.97 15.50 45.85
N LEU A 56 35.22 16.81 45.94
CA LEU A 56 34.52 17.67 46.89
C LEU A 56 33.02 17.69 46.58
N THR A 57 32.18 17.60 47.61
CA THR A 57 30.71 17.66 47.45
C THR A 57 30.25 18.96 46.79
N THR A 58 30.99 20.05 46.99
CA THR A 58 30.78 21.35 46.35
C THR A 58 31.10 21.35 44.85
N PHE A 59 31.97 20.45 44.38
CA PHE A 59 32.27 20.24 42.96
C PHE A 59 31.17 19.45 42.27
N LEU A 60 30.75 18.32 42.86
CA LEU A 60 29.68 17.50 42.30
C LEU A 60 28.35 18.24 42.16
N ARG A 61 27.98 19.09 43.13
CA ARG A 61 26.74 19.90 43.09
C ARG A 61 26.64 20.83 41.87
N ARG A 62 27.76 21.18 41.25
CA ARG A 62 27.82 22.08 40.06
C ARG A 62 27.82 21.31 38.74
N ILE A 63 27.83 19.98 38.80
CA ILE A 63 27.79 19.09 37.64
C ILE A 63 26.44 18.34 37.67
N PRO A 64 25.40 18.88 37.03
CA PRO A 64 24.05 18.33 37.15
C PRO A 64 23.86 17.02 36.36
N ILE A 65 24.73 16.74 35.39
CA ILE A 65 24.61 15.58 34.51
C ILE A 65 25.76 14.63 34.82
N LEU A 66 25.42 13.47 35.37
CA LEU A 66 26.34 12.36 35.61
C LEU A 66 25.97 11.22 34.68
N VAL A 67 26.93 10.74 33.90
CA VAL A 67 26.74 9.62 32.97
C VAL A 67 27.66 8.50 33.38
N SER A 68 27.10 7.37 33.78
CA SER A 68 27.85 6.14 34.06
C SER A 68 27.95 5.31 32.79
N LEU A 69 29.16 5.01 32.35
CA LEU A 69 29.40 4.13 31.20
C LEU A 69 29.55 2.68 31.68
N PRO A 70 28.72 1.73 31.20
CA PRO A 70 28.85 0.34 31.60
C PRO A 70 30.08 -0.31 30.97
N ASP A 71 30.69 -1.23 31.72
CA ASP A 71 31.71 -2.13 31.20
C ASP A 71 31.17 -2.98 30.05
N LEU A 72 32.05 -3.38 29.13
CA LEU A 72 31.69 -4.22 27.98
C LEU A 72 30.90 -5.47 28.41
N GLN A 73 31.21 -6.09 29.55
CA GLN A 73 30.52 -7.28 30.03
C GLN A 73 29.03 -7.05 30.31
N HIS A 74 28.68 -5.86 30.82
CA HIS A 74 27.32 -5.46 31.16
C HIS A 74 26.52 -4.92 29.95
N ARG A 75 27.15 -4.82 28.77
CA ARG A 75 26.48 -4.42 27.53
C ARG A 75 25.70 -5.57 26.90
N SER A 76 24.69 -5.23 26.11
CA SER A 76 23.88 -6.21 25.37
C SER A 76 24.74 -7.00 24.38
N ARG A 77 24.26 -8.19 24.00
CA ARG A 77 24.92 -9.02 22.99
C ARG A 77 25.04 -8.27 21.66
N GLU A 78 23.99 -7.56 21.26
CA GLU A 78 23.93 -6.76 20.03
C GLU A 78 24.99 -5.66 20.02
N GLU A 79 25.18 -4.95 21.13
CA GLU A 79 26.23 -3.92 21.24
C GLU A 79 27.64 -4.51 21.15
N LYS A 80 27.88 -5.67 21.78
CA LYS A 80 29.17 -6.38 21.70
C LYS A 80 29.49 -6.82 20.27
N GLU A 81 28.49 -7.37 19.57
CA GLU A 81 28.61 -7.75 18.16
C GLU A 81 28.86 -6.52 17.28
N ALA A 82 28.12 -5.42 17.49
CA ALA A 82 28.29 -4.17 16.76
C ALA A 82 29.71 -3.58 16.92
N LEU A 83 30.23 -3.53 18.15
CA LEU A 83 31.60 -3.09 18.42
C LEU A 83 32.63 -3.99 17.72
N THR A 84 32.44 -5.31 17.80
CA THR A 84 33.33 -6.28 17.16
C THR A 84 33.38 -6.07 15.65
N LEU A 85 32.22 -5.92 15.00
CA LEU A 85 32.11 -5.67 13.57
C LEU A 85 32.70 -4.32 13.17
N GLN A 86 32.49 -3.28 13.99
CA GLN A 86 33.11 -1.97 13.77
C GLN A 86 34.64 -2.06 13.76
N PHE A 87 35.24 -2.85 14.65
CA PHE A 87 36.69 -3.03 14.66
C PHE A 87 37.20 -3.81 13.44
N PHE A 88 36.53 -4.89 13.04
CA PHE A 88 36.89 -5.59 11.80
C PHE A 88 36.75 -4.69 10.57
N TRP A 89 35.72 -3.86 10.52
CA TRP A 89 35.52 -2.87 9.46
C TRP A 89 36.65 -1.83 9.41
N GLN A 90 37.10 -1.35 10.56
CA GLN A 90 38.25 -0.43 10.64
C GLN A 90 39.53 -1.08 10.11
N GLU A 91 39.78 -2.35 10.47
CA GLU A 91 40.96 -3.09 10.00
C GLU A 91 40.89 -3.41 8.49
N ALA A 92 39.71 -3.77 7.97
CA ALA A 92 39.50 -3.97 6.53
C ALA A 92 39.85 -2.73 5.71
N ARG A 93 39.45 -1.54 6.19
CA ARG A 93 39.79 -0.25 5.59
C ARG A 93 41.27 0.10 5.72
N THR A 94 41.86 -0.18 6.87
CA THR A 94 43.28 0.13 7.13
C THR A 94 44.20 -0.70 6.23
N LEU A 95 43.84 -1.96 5.99
CA LEU A 95 44.60 -2.87 5.13
C LEU A 95 44.22 -2.78 3.65
N ALA A 96 43.13 -2.08 3.31
CA ALA A 96 42.51 -2.09 1.98
C ALA A 96 42.28 -3.52 1.44
N ALA A 97 41.87 -4.45 2.33
CA ALA A 97 41.68 -5.87 2.02
C ALA A 97 40.26 -6.34 2.40
N ARG A 98 39.75 -7.34 1.68
CA ARG A 98 38.46 -7.98 2.00
C ARG A 98 38.66 -8.97 3.15
N LEU A 99 37.87 -8.84 4.21
CA LEU A 99 37.90 -9.76 5.35
C LEU A 99 36.74 -10.73 5.27
N GLN A 100 37.03 -12.03 5.34
CA GLN A 100 36.03 -13.09 5.48
C GLN A 100 36.09 -13.64 6.91
N LEU A 101 35.04 -13.42 7.70
CA LEU A 101 34.96 -13.80 9.10
C LEU A 101 34.11 -15.06 9.27
N THR A 102 34.62 -16.07 9.98
CA THR A 102 33.81 -17.25 10.27
C THR A 102 32.75 -16.95 11.36
N PRO A 103 31.55 -17.53 11.28
CA PRO A 103 30.52 -17.31 12.30
C PRO A 103 30.98 -17.68 13.73
N ARG A 104 31.78 -18.75 13.83
CA ARG A 104 32.33 -19.23 15.10
C ARG A 104 33.32 -18.26 15.73
N LEU A 105 34.11 -17.54 14.92
CA LEU A 105 34.99 -16.47 15.39
C LEU A 105 34.19 -15.36 16.09
N LEU A 106 33.11 -14.90 15.44
CA LEU A 106 32.25 -13.84 15.96
C LEU A 106 31.58 -14.25 17.27
N GLN A 107 31.09 -15.49 17.36
CA GLN A 107 30.50 -16.01 18.59
C GLN A 107 31.49 -16.01 19.76
N VAL A 108 32.73 -16.49 19.54
CA VAL A 108 33.77 -16.51 20.58
C VAL A 108 34.10 -15.09 21.04
N LEU A 109 34.26 -14.15 20.10
CA LEU A 109 34.54 -12.75 20.43
C LEU A 109 33.40 -12.09 21.21
N THR A 110 32.14 -12.41 20.91
CA THR A 110 31.00 -11.83 21.63
C THR A 110 30.83 -12.40 23.05
N GLN A 111 31.21 -13.66 23.26
CA GLN A 111 31.04 -14.35 24.54
C GLN A 111 32.25 -14.21 25.48
N TYR A 112 33.43 -13.89 24.95
CA TYR A 112 34.64 -13.76 25.75
C TYR A 112 34.53 -12.60 26.77
N VAL A 113 35.10 -12.83 27.95
CA VAL A 113 35.09 -11.89 29.06
C VAL A 113 36.36 -11.03 29.01
N TYR A 114 36.24 -9.84 28.45
CA TYR A 114 37.35 -8.88 28.35
C TYR A 114 37.56 -8.14 29.67
N ARG A 115 38.77 -8.23 30.25
CA ARG A 115 39.17 -7.49 31.46
C ARG A 115 39.59 -6.06 31.12
N GLY A 116 40.23 -5.84 29.98
CA GLY A 116 40.56 -4.52 29.43
C GLY A 116 39.42 -3.89 28.63
N ASN A 117 38.18 -4.37 28.82
CA ASN A 117 36.96 -3.78 28.27
C ASN A 117 37.04 -3.63 26.73
N VAL A 118 36.44 -2.58 26.15
CA VAL A 118 36.45 -2.31 24.70
C VAL A 118 37.87 -2.24 24.12
N GLY A 119 38.85 -1.77 24.89
CA GLY A 119 40.24 -1.66 24.45
C GLY A 119 40.90 -3.02 24.19
N GLU A 120 40.66 -4.00 25.06
CA GLU A 120 41.12 -5.37 24.86
C GLU A 120 40.45 -6.03 23.66
N LEU A 121 39.12 -5.88 23.52
CA LEU A 121 38.38 -6.39 22.35
C LEU A 121 38.97 -5.87 21.04
N LYS A 122 39.23 -4.55 20.96
CA LYS A 122 39.86 -3.93 19.78
C LYS A 122 41.24 -4.53 19.48
N ASN A 123 42.07 -4.72 20.51
CA ASN A 123 43.40 -5.30 20.36
C ASN A 123 43.36 -6.76 19.92
N VAL A 124 42.42 -7.54 20.44
CA VAL A 124 42.21 -8.95 20.04
C VAL A 124 41.79 -9.03 18.58
N VAL A 125 40.85 -8.19 18.13
CA VAL A 125 40.45 -8.11 16.70
C VAL A 125 41.64 -7.74 15.83
N LYS A 126 42.39 -6.71 16.21
CA LYS A 126 43.60 -6.27 15.48
C LYS A 126 44.64 -7.39 15.38
N TYR A 127 44.89 -8.11 16.48
CA TYR A 127 45.78 -9.28 16.50
C TYR A 127 45.29 -10.35 15.53
N ALA A 128 44.00 -10.68 15.54
CA ALA A 128 43.42 -11.69 14.68
C ALA A 128 43.57 -11.36 13.19
N VAL A 129 43.30 -10.11 12.81
CA VAL A 129 43.49 -9.68 11.43
C VAL A 129 44.98 -9.67 11.05
N ALA A 130 45.87 -9.21 11.94
CA ALA A 130 47.31 -9.23 11.70
C ALA A 130 47.86 -10.65 11.52
N SER A 131 47.41 -11.60 12.34
CA SER A 131 47.78 -13.03 12.23
C SER A 131 47.28 -13.63 10.91
N ALA A 132 46.03 -13.35 10.53
CA ALA A 132 45.48 -13.80 9.26
C ALA A 132 46.23 -13.22 8.05
N TRP A 133 46.62 -11.94 8.11
CA TRP A 133 47.43 -11.29 7.09
C TRP A 133 48.84 -11.89 6.99
N ALA A 134 49.50 -12.15 8.12
CA ALA A 134 50.82 -12.76 8.16
C ALA A 134 50.85 -14.19 7.57
N ARG A 135 49.75 -14.94 7.71
CA ARG A 135 49.59 -16.27 7.08
C ARG A 135 49.42 -16.19 5.56
N SER A 136 48.94 -15.09 5.01
CA SER A 136 48.63 -14.95 3.58
C SER A 136 48.94 -13.55 3.04
N PRO A 137 50.22 -13.14 3.03
CA PRO A 137 50.62 -11.82 2.58
C PRO A 137 50.31 -11.65 1.08
N GLY A 138 49.72 -10.50 0.73
CA GLY A 138 49.43 -10.12 -0.66
C GLY A 138 48.13 -10.67 -1.26
N ARG A 139 47.29 -11.38 -0.49
CA ARG A 139 45.95 -11.75 -0.95
C ARG A 139 44.97 -10.59 -0.80
N GLU A 140 44.12 -10.40 -1.80
CA GLU A 140 43.02 -9.44 -1.76
C GLU A 140 41.93 -9.82 -0.75
N MET A 141 41.80 -11.11 -0.44
CA MET A 141 40.86 -11.66 0.54
C MET A 141 41.60 -12.38 1.67
N LEU A 142 41.32 -11.96 2.91
CA LEU A 142 41.87 -12.51 4.14
C LEU A 142 40.76 -13.22 4.92
N THR A 143 40.89 -14.53 5.09
CA THR A 143 39.98 -15.31 5.93
C THR A 143 40.49 -15.30 7.37
N VAL A 144 39.71 -14.73 8.28
CA VAL A 144 39.99 -14.67 9.72
C VAL A 144 39.22 -15.80 10.42
N THR A 145 39.95 -16.60 11.18
CA THR A 145 39.45 -17.84 11.81
C THR A 145 39.79 -17.86 13.30
N LEU A 146 39.31 -18.89 14.01
CA LEU A 146 39.64 -19.08 15.43
C LEU A 146 41.15 -19.22 15.68
N HIS A 147 41.90 -19.82 14.76
CA HIS A 147 43.35 -20.01 14.88
C HIS A 147 44.14 -18.69 14.83
N ASP A 148 43.49 -17.60 14.43
CA ASP A 148 44.10 -16.29 14.37
C ASP A 148 43.97 -15.51 15.69
N LEU A 149 43.17 -16.01 16.65
CA LEU A 149 43.00 -15.37 17.94
C LEU A 149 44.23 -15.57 18.86
N PRO A 150 44.46 -14.65 19.82
CA PRO A 150 45.43 -14.85 20.89
C PRO A 150 45.17 -16.13 21.70
N GLU A 151 46.24 -16.79 22.18
CA GLU A 151 46.14 -18.06 22.92
C GLU A 151 45.24 -17.98 24.16
N ASN A 152 45.26 -16.85 24.89
CA ASN A 152 44.42 -16.64 26.07
C ASN A 152 42.92 -16.55 25.73
N VAL A 153 42.57 -16.11 24.53
CA VAL A 153 41.17 -16.09 24.04
C VAL A 153 40.78 -17.46 23.51
N MET A 154 41.67 -18.12 22.76
CA MET A 154 41.46 -19.49 22.29
C MET A 154 41.32 -20.50 23.45
N ALA A 155 42.12 -20.37 24.50
CA ALA A 155 42.06 -21.26 25.68
C ALA A 155 40.77 -21.09 26.50
N ALA A 156 40.08 -19.96 26.36
CA ALA A 156 38.79 -19.68 26.99
C ALA A 156 37.57 -20.12 26.16
N THR A 157 37.80 -20.83 25.05
CA THR A 157 36.75 -21.42 24.20
C THR A 157 35.98 -22.64 24.79
N PRO A 158 36.33 -23.29 25.93
CA PRO A 158 35.68 -24.56 26.29
C PRO A 158 34.33 -24.32 26.97
N ALA A 159 33.26 -24.26 26.16
CA ALA A 159 31.87 -24.67 26.47
C ALA A 159 30.89 -24.43 25.29
N LEU A 160 31.35 -24.20 24.06
CA LEU A 160 30.47 -24.10 22.89
C LEU A 160 30.02 -25.50 22.43
N SER A 161 29.08 -26.11 23.16
CA SER A 161 28.52 -27.44 22.89
C SER A 161 27.41 -27.45 21.83
N GLU A 162 26.96 -26.29 21.38
CA GLU A 162 25.88 -26.19 20.39
C GLU A 162 26.42 -26.34 18.97
N ALA A 163 25.84 -27.29 18.22
CA ALA A 163 26.05 -27.39 16.78
C ALA A 163 25.48 -26.13 16.12
N MET A 164 26.33 -25.36 15.46
CA MET A 164 25.88 -24.23 14.67
C MET A 164 25.12 -24.74 13.44
N GLY A 165 23.94 -24.17 13.17
CA GLY A 165 23.30 -24.30 11.87
C GLY A 165 24.22 -23.77 10.74
N GLN A 166 23.84 -24.03 9.48
CA GLN A 166 24.58 -23.55 8.32
C GLN A 166 24.52 -22.01 8.22
N GLN A 167 25.41 -21.31 8.93
CA GLN A 167 25.61 -19.87 8.78
C GLN A 167 26.76 -19.60 7.82
N GLU A 168 26.52 -18.75 6.83
CA GLU A 168 27.54 -18.34 5.88
C GLU A 168 28.58 -17.40 6.54
N PRO A 169 29.85 -17.45 6.10
CA PRO A 169 30.88 -16.54 6.58
C PRO A 169 30.60 -15.09 6.16
N LEU A 170 30.83 -14.15 7.08
CA LEU A 170 30.59 -12.73 6.87
C LEU A 170 31.72 -12.10 6.06
N LEU A 171 31.40 -11.46 4.93
CA LEU A 171 32.35 -10.71 4.11
C LEU A 171 32.28 -9.21 4.44
N ILE A 172 33.44 -8.60 4.69
CA ILE A 172 33.60 -7.16 4.91
C ILE A 172 34.58 -6.63 3.87
N GLU A 173 34.11 -5.72 3.01
CA GLU A 173 34.96 -5.04 2.03
C GLU A 173 35.43 -3.67 2.56
N PRO A 174 36.56 -3.12 2.07
CA PRO A 174 37.03 -1.79 2.47
C PRO A 174 36.00 -0.68 2.23
N GLN A 175 35.20 -0.80 1.17
CA GLN A 175 34.14 0.13 0.81
C GLN A 175 32.80 -0.13 1.50
N THR A 176 32.66 -1.21 2.29
CA THR A 176 31.39 -1.54 2.96
C THR A 176 30.95 -0.37 3.85
N SER A 177 29.68 -0.01 3.82
CA SER A 177 29.11 0.99 4.73
C SER A 177 29.00 0.40 6.13
N LEU A 178 29.54 1.08 7.15
CA LEU A 178 29.42 0.65 8.54
C LEU A 178 27.95 0.57 8.97
N VAL A 179 27.11 1.50 8.51
CA VAL A 179 25.67 1.50 8.81
C VAL A 179 25.01 0.25 8.23
N TRP A 180 25.39 -0.16 7.01
CA TRP A 180 24.89 -1.39 6.40
C TRP A 180 25.37 -2.62 7.18
N LEU A 181 26.66 -2.69 7.51
CA LEU A 181 27.26 -3.81 8.25
C LEU A 181 26.58 -4.04 9.62
N LEU A 182 26.24 -2.97 10.32
CA LEU A 182 25.58 -3.02 11.62
C LEU A 182 24.08 -3.35 11.51
N ARG A 183 23.43 -3.00 10.39
CA ARG A 183 22.00 -3.27 10.13
C ARG A 183 21.75 -4.64 9.51
N ALA A 184 22.71 -5.19 8.76
CA ALA A 184 22.62 -6.47 8.07
C ALA A 184 22.48 -7.70 9.00
N ARG A 185 22.43 -7.50 10.32
CA ARG A 185 22.27 -8.55 11.34
C ARG A 185 20.83 -8.78 11.77
N ASP A 186 19.92 -7.82 11.55
CA ASP A 186 18.50 -8.11 11.46
C ASP A 186 18.14 -8.13 9.97
N PRO A 187 18.16 -9.32 9.33
CA PRO A 187 17.93 -9.44 7.90
C PRO A 187 16.57 -8.84 7.49
N VAL A 188 15.61 -8.80 8.42
CA VAL A 188 14.27 -8.24 8.20
C VAL A 188 14.32 -6.72 8.20
N GLN A 189 15.01 -6.09 9.17
CA GLN A 189 15.21 -4.63 9.16
C GLN A 189 16.05 -4.14 7.98
N GLY A 190 17.08 -4.91 7.59
CA GLY A 190 17.87 -4.63 6.40
C GLY A 190 17.00 -4.64 5.14
N LEU A 191 16.16 -5.66 4.99
CA LEU A 191 15.20 -5.77 3.89
C LEU A 191 14.25 -4.57 3.83
N ILE A 192 13.66 -4.17 4.97
CA ILE A 192 12.77 -3.00 5.06
C ILE A 192 13.52 -1.72 4.64
N TYR A 193 14.74 -1.51 5.16
CA TYR A 193 15.52 -0.32 4.84
C TYR A 193 15.90 -0.23 3.36
N ASP A 194 16.26 -1.36 2.75
CA ASP A 194 16.63 -1.40 1.34
C ASP A 194 15.41 -1.07 0.44
N VAL A 195 14.22 -1.58 0.78
CA VAL A 195 12.97 -1.26 0.09
C VAL A 195 12.64 0.23 0.24
N GLN A 196 12.77 0.80 1.45
CA GLN A 196 12.59 2.24 1.67
C GLN A 196 13.52 3.07 0.76
N CYS A 197 14.79 2.68 0.63
CA CYS A 197 15.74 3.36 -0.24
C CYS A 197 15.38 3.23 -1.72
N ARG A 198 14.94 2.04 -2.17
CA ARG A 198 14.52 1.82 -3.56
C ARG A 198 13.28 2.64 -3.93
N VAL A 199 12.28 2.68 -3.05
CA VAL A 199 11.07 3.50 -3.22
C VAL A 199 11.43 4.99 -3.40
N LEU A 200 12.27 5.52 -2.52
CA LEU A 200 12.72 6.93 -2.62
C LEU A 200 13.56 7.19 -3.88
N ALA A 201 14.40 6.23 -4.30
CA ALA A 201 15.20 6.35 -5.52
C ALA A 201 14.34 6.32 -6.79
N GLN A 202 13.28 5.51 -6.81
CA GLN A 202 12.33 5.47 -7.93
C GLN A 202 11.56 6.79 -8.05
N TYR A 203 11.14 7.39 -6.94
CA TYR A 203 10.53 8.72 -6.97
C TYR A 203 11.51 9.80 -7.46
N GLU A 204 12.77 9.73 -7.05
CA GLU A 204 13.81 10.64 -7.56
C GLU A 204 14.06 10.47 -9.07
N ALA A 205 13.91 9.26 -9.61
CA ALA A 205 13.97 9.03 -11.05
C ALA A 205 12.81 9.75 -11.80
N VAL A 206 11.62 9.80 -11.20
CA VAL A 206 10.47 10.56 -11.72
C VAL A 206 10.76 12.06 -11.72
N LEU A 207 11.26 12.60 -10.60
CA LEU A 207 11.64 14.02 -10.50
C LEU A 207 12.70 14.42 -11.55
N ASN A 208 13.64 13.51 -11.81
CA ASN A 208 14.70 13.71 -12.81
C ASN A 208 14.26 13.37 -14.24
N LYS A 209 12.97 13.12 -14.48
CA LYS A 209 12.38 12.77 -15.80
C LYS A 209 13.04 11.55 -16.45
N LYS A 210 13.60 10.64 -15.65
CA LYS A 210 14.18 9.37 -16.14
C LYS A 210 13.13 8.29 -16.31
N THR A 211 12.00 8.40 -15.63
CA THR A 211 10.91 7.42 -15.61
C THR A 211 9.59 8.16 -15.45
N VAL A 212 8.50 7.59 -15.97
CA VAL A 212 7.15 8.14 -15.79
C VAL A 212 6.58 7.67 -14.45
N TRP A 213 5.70 8.48 -13.86
CA TRP A 213 5.11 8.18 -12.56
C TRP A 213 4.37 6.83 -12.55
N GLU A 214 3.56 6.49 -13.56
CA GLU A 214 2.79 5.23 -13.55
C GLU A 214 3.70 3.99 -13.46
N GLU A 215 4.82 4.01 -14.17
CA GLU A 215 5.81 2.93 -14.16
C GLU A 215 6.55 2.86 -12.82
N ALA A 216 7.01 4.00 -12.30
CA ALA A 216 7.64 4.07 -10.99
C ALA A 216 6.69 3.63 -9.88
N GLN A 217 5.42 4.03 -9.93
CA GLN A 217 4.39 3.64 -8.97
C GLN A 217 4.16 2.13 -8.95
N ARG A 218 4.04 1.51 -10.14
CA ARG A 218 3.88 0.05 -10.25
C ARG A 218 5.06 -0.67 -9.62
N SER A 219 6.28 -0.24 -9.95
CA SER A 219 7.52 -0.83 -9.40
C SER A 219 7.65 -0.61 -7.89
N MET A 220 7.31 0.58 -7.37
CA MET A 220 7.29 0.85 -5.93
C MET A 220 6.32 -0.10 -5.22
N GLY A 221 5.12 -0.29 -5.77
CA GLY A 221 4.14 -1.21 -5.21
C GLY A 221 4.60 -2.68 -5.23
N GLU A 222 5.30 -3.13 -6.28
CA GLU A 222 5.91 -4.47 -6.38
C GLU A 222 6.99 -4.70 -5.33
N GLU A 223 7.85 -3.71 -5.10
CA GLU A 223 8.86 -3.76 -4.05
C GLU A 223 8.23 -3.88 -2.65
N ILE A 224 7.14 -3.15 -2.39
CA ILE A 224 6.47 -3.17 -1.09
C ILE A 224 5.65 -4.45 -0.90
N GLU A 225 4.97 -4.95 -1.93
CA GLU A 225 4.27 -6.24 -1.86
C GLU A 225 5.26 -7.38 -1.60
N THR A 226 6.36 -7.42 -2.34
CA THR A 226 7.43 -8.40 -2.14
C THR A 226 8.00 -8.31 -0.72
N LEU A 227 8.18 -7.10 -0.19
CA LEU A 227 8.58 -6.90 1.21
C LEU A 227 7.59 -7.57 2.16
N PHE A 228 6.30 -7.24 2.06
CA PHE A 228 5.29 -7.75 2.99
C PHE A 228 5.07 -9.25 2.87
N ASP A 229 5.10 -9.81 1.66
CA ASP A 229 5.07 -11.26 1.48
C ASP A 229 6.26 -11.92 2.19
N ARG A 230 7.47 -11.38 2.02
CA ARG A 230 8.65 -11.90 2.74
C ARG A 230 8.52 -11.76 4.24
N LEU A 231 7.98 -10.65 4.76
CA LEU A 231 7.72 -10.50 6.20
C LEU A 231 6.75 -11.57 6.74
N ILE A 232 5.79 -12.01 5.91
CA ILE A 232 4.79 -13.03 6.26
C ILE A 232 5.38 -14.43 6.16
N PHE A 233 6.10 -14.75 5.08
CA PHE A 233 6.52 -16.11 4.72
C PHE A 233 7.93 -16.50 5.20
N ASP A 234 8.89 -15.56 5.25
CA ASP A 234 10.27 -15.87 5.68
C ASP A 234 10.39 -16.02 7.21
N ASN A 235 9.35 -15.65 7.98
CA ASN A 235 9.30 -15.75 9.44
C ASN A 235 8.87 -17.16 9.94
N HIS A 236 9.46 -18.22 9.38
CA HIS A 236 9.33 -19.57 9.93
C HIS A 236 10.15 -19.69 11.23
N ASP A 237 9.42 -19.72 12.34
CA ASP A 237 9.84 -20.12 13.70
C ASP A 237 10.63 -19.11 14.56
N SER A 238 9.90 -18.44 15.46
CA SER A 238 10.12 -18.62 16.92
C SER A 238 9.04 -17.92 17.73
N SER A 239 7.97 -18.66 18.04
CA SER A 239 6.81 -18.26 18.85
C SER A 239 5.96 -17.15 18.24
N SER A 240 4.64 -17.36 18.21
CA SER A 240 3.66 -16.28 18.08
C SER A 240 3.91 -15.29 19.22
N SER A 241 4.76 -14.28 18.98
CA SER A 241 5.08 -13.30 20.00
C SER A 241 3.75 -12.72 20.47
N GLN A 242 3.50 -12.69 21.78
CA GLN A 242 2.29 -12.09 22.33
C GLN A 242 2.12 -10.65 21.81
N MET A 243 3.25 -10.00 21.49
CA MET A 243 3.31 -8.72 20.80
C MET A 243 2.69 -8.74 19.40
N LEU A 244 2.97 -9.72 18.54
CA LEU A 244 2.33 -9.82 17.23
C LEU A 244 0.83 -10.04 17.33
N LEU A 245 0.38 -10.89 18.27
CA LEU A 245 -1.06 -11.09 18.49
C LEU A 245 -1.74 -9.81 18.99
N LEU A 246 -1.10 -9.07 19.89
CA LEU A 246 -1.57 -7.78 20.37
C LEU A 246 -1.66 -6.76 19.23
N ILE A 247 -0.58 -6.60 18.47
CA ILE A 247 -0.52 -5.65 17.35
C ILE A 247 -1.55 -6.02 16.29
N ALA A 248 -1.65 -7.30 15.92
CA ALA A 248 -2.65 -7.77 14.95
C ALA A 248 -4.09 -7.55 15.42
N HIS A 249 -4.35 -7.70 16.73
CA HIS A 249 -5.65 -7.38 17.30
C HIS A 249 -5.96 -5.89 17.19
N GLN A 250 -5.02 -5.02 17.57
CA GLN A 250 -5.21 -3.57 17.51
C GLN A 250 -5.32 -3.04 16.09
N VAL A 251 -4.47 -3.52 15.18
CA VAL A 251 -4.54 -3.23 13.74
C VAL A 251 -5.90 -3.60 13.19
N ARG A 252 -6.40 -4.80 13.51
CA ARG A 252 -7.73 -5.25 13.07
C ARG A 252 -8.87 -4.39 13.60
N GLU A 253 -8.87 -4.06 14.89
CA GLU A 253 -9.91 -3.25 15.51
C GLU A 253 -9.97 -1.84 14.87
N GLU A 254 -8.82 -1.19 14.74
CA GLU A 254 -8.73 0.14 14.15
C GLU A 254 -9.06 0.14 12.67
N TYR A 255 -8.59 -0.88 11.95
CA TYR A 255 -8.90 -1.05 10.55
C TYR A 255 -10.41 -1.17 10.33
N TYR A 256 -11.13 -2.08 11.02
CA TYR A 256 -12.59 -2.23 10.83
C TYR A 256 -13.38 -0.98 11.22
N ARG A 257 -12.89 -0.23 12.22
CA ARG A 257 -13.49 1.04 12.63
C ARG A 257 -13.36 2.09 11.53
N LEU A 258 -12.18 2.19 10.90
CA LEU A 258 -11.88 3.18 9.87
C LEU A 258 -12.41 2.77 8.50
N GLU A 259 -12.49 1.47 8.20
CA GLU A 259 -13.06 0.90 6.98
C GLU A 259 -14.47 1.46 6.73
N LYS A 260 -15.31 1.44 7.77
CA LYS A 260 -16.68 1.98 7.71
C LYS A 260 -16.72 3.50 7.55
N ARG A 261 -15.79 4.21 8.20
CA ARG A 261 -15.76 5.68 8.19
C ARG A 261 -15.29 6.24 6.84
N PHE A 262 -14.27 5.60 6.26
CA PHE A 262 -13.64 6.00 5.00
C PHE A 262 -14.25 5.30 3.79
N ASN A 263 -15.05 4.26 4.00
CA ASN A 263 -15.68 3.45 2.97
C ASN A 263 -14.68 2.88 1.95
N ILE A 264 -13.55 2.41 2.45
CA ILE A 264 -12.51 1.74 1.66
C ILE A 264 -12.46 0.30 2.16
N GLN A 265 -12.63 -0.67 1.27
CA GLN A 265 -12.43 -2.07 1.61
C GLN A 265 -11.04 -2.53 1.17
N PHE A 266 -10.41 -3.38 1.98
CA PHE A 266 -9.19 -4.06 1.58
C PHE A 266 -9.22 -5.54 1.97
N ASN A 267 -8.42 -6.34 1.27
CA ASN A 267 -8.33 -7.77 1.49
C ASN A 267 -7.75 -8.09 2.88
N GLY A 268 -8.27 -9.14 3.53
CA GLY A 268 -7.89 -9.52 4.91
C GLY A 268 -6.39 -9.79 5.12
N ASN A 269 -5.64 -10.09 4.06
CA ASN A 269 -4.18 -10.24 4.09
C ASN A 269 -3.46 -8.94 4.49
N CYS A 270 -4.08 -7.78 4.25
CA CYS A 270 -3.46 -6.49 4.53
C CYS A 270 -3.24 -6.27 6.04
N LEU A 271 -4.17 -6.76 6.86
CA LEU A 271 -4.09 -6.66 8.31
C LEU A 271 -2.84 -7.35 8.86
N TYR A 272 -2.54 -8.52 8.31
CA TYR A 272 -1.43 -9.35 8.77
C TYR A 272 -0.09 -8.79 8.31
N ALA A 273 0.00 -8.34 7.05
CA ALA A 273 1.18 -7.65 6.51
C ALA A 273 1.56 -6.41 7.33
N LEU A 274 0.58 -5.54 7.61
CA LEU A 274 0.80 -4.34 8.42
C LEU A 274 1.27 -4.69 9.84
N SER A 275 0.71 -5.75 10.44
CA SER A 275 1.09 -6.19 11.78
C SER A 275 2.56 -6.63 11.83
N HIS A 276 3.01 -7.39 10.83
CA HIS A 276 4.42 -7.80 10.71
C HIS A 276 5.34 -6.61 10.45
N TYR A 277 4.94 -5.71 9.56
CA TYR A 277 5.71 -4.48 9.30
C TYR A 277 5.94 -3.67 10.57
N LEU A 278 4.90 -3.44 11.37
CA LEU A 278 4.98 -2.62 12.58
C LEU A 278 5.90 -3.20 13.66
N ILE A 279 6.07 -4.53 13.69
CA ILE A 279 6.99 -5.21 14.62
C ILE A 279 8.43 -5.08 14.18
N HIS A 280 8.68 -5.27 12.89
CA HIS A 280 10.03 -5.37 12.35
C HIS A 280 10.61 -4.04 11.87
N ARG A 281 9.81 -2.97 11.80
CA ARG A 281 10.30 -1.65 11.38
C ARG A 281 11.38 -1.11 12.33
N SER A 282 12.32 -0.36 11.77
CA SER A 282 13.37 0.29 12.56
C SER A 282 12.81 1.49 13.35
N ARG A 283 13.26 1.62 14.60
CA ARG A 283 12.95 2.79 15.45
C ARG A 283 13.95 3.95 15.25
N GLN A 284 15.01 3.75 14.46
CA GLN A 284 16.05 4.75 14.28
C GLN A 284 15.63 5.80 13.26
N PRO A 285 15.88 7.11 13.52
CA PRO A 285 15.57 8.16 12.56
C PRO A 285 16.33 7.97 11.24
N GLN A 286 15.66 8.28 10.14
CA GLN A 286 16.26 8.25 8.81
C GLN A 286 17.39 9.29 8.67
N SER A 287 18.27 9.07 7.68
CA SER A 287 19.24 10.10 7.29
C SER A 287 18.52 11.37 6.84
N THR A 288 19.15 12.53 7.02
CA THR A 288 18.60 13.84 6.60
C THR A 288 18.23 13.87 5.12
N ILE A 289 19.01 13.22 4.26
CA ILE A 289 18.76 13.12 2.82
C ILE A 289 17.48 12.32 2.55
N ASN A 290 17.32 11.17 3.19
CA ASN A 290 16.13 10.33 2.99
C ASN A 290 14.87 11.03 3.53
N ASN A 291 15.00 11.80 4.62
CA ASN A 291 13.88 12.52 5.20
C ASN A 291 13.36 13.64 4.28
N GLU A 292 14.25 14.38 3.59
CA GLU A 292 13.83 15.39 2.61
C GLU A 292 13.19 14.75 1.37
N LYS A 293 13.72 13.61 0.89
CA LYS A 293 13.10 12.85 -0.20
C LYS A 293 11.72 12.32 0.17
N ALA A 294 11.56 11.82 1.39
CA ALA A 294 10.28 11.37 1.91
C ALA A 294 9.26 12.52 1.99
N ARG A 295 9.69 13.72 2.40
CA ARG A 295 8.83 14.92 2.42
C ARG A 295 8.31 15.29 1.01
N GLN A 296 9.18 15.23 -0.01
CA GLN A 296 8.77 15.53 -1.39
C GLN A 296 7.76 14.49 -1.92
N LEU A 297 8.00 13.21 -1.64
CA LEU A 297 7.07 12.14 -2.00
C LEU A 297 5.72 12.29 -1.27
N GLU A 298 5.74 12.67 0.01
CA GLU A 298 4.54 12.95 0.78
C GLU A 298 3.68 14.06 0.16
N ASP A 299 4.28 15.22 -0.13
CA ASP A 299 3.57 16.35 -0.73
C ASP A 299 2.88 15.94 -2.05
N PHE A 300 3.51 15.04 -2.82
CA PHE A 300 2.96 14.49 -4.05
C PHE A 300 1.81 13.48 -3.81
N LEU A 301 1.98 12.55 -2.86
CA LEU A 301 0.97 11.53 -2.55
C LEU A 301 -0.29 12.14 -1.90
N VAL A 302 -0.14 13.19 -1.09
CA VAL A 302 -1.28 13.92 -0.50
C VAL A 302 -2.20 14.51 -1.58
N GLN A 303 -1.61 15.04 -2.65
CA GLN A 303 -2.37 15.60 -3.77
C GLN A 303 -3.02 14.52 -4.63
N LYS A 304 -2.32 13.40 -4.85
CA LYS A 304 -2.79 12.33 -5.76
C LYS A 304 -3.78 11.36 -5.11
N PHE A 305 -3.60 11.04 -3.83
CA PHE A 305 -4.37 10.02 -3.11
C PHE A 305 -4.93 10.56 -1.79
N GLN A 306 -5.63 11.70 -1.83
CA GLN A 306 -6.05 12.43 -0.63
C GLN A 306 -6.85 11.58 0.37
N LEU A 307 -7.82 10.79 -0.10
CA LEU A 307 -8.64 9.94 0.77
C LEU A 307 -7.80 8.82 1.40
N LEU A 308 -6.98 8.15 0.60
CA LEU A 308 -6.16 7.03 1.05
C LEU A 308 -5.06 7.49 2.01
N TYR A 309 -4.46 8.65 1.77
CA TYR A 309 -3.50 9.27 2.69
C TYR A 309 -4.14 9.55 4.05
N ARG A 310 -5.33 10.18 4.08
CA ARG A 310 -6.07 10.43 5.33
C ARG A 310 -6.43 9.14 6.07
N PHE A 311 -6.79 8.08 5.34
CA PHE A 311 -7.03 6.77 5.93
C PHE A 311 -5.76 6.22 6.60
N CYS A 312 -4.62 6.26 5.90
CA CYS A 312 -3.33 5.77 6.41
C CYS A 312 -2.83 6.61 7.61
N GLU A 313 -3.05 7.92 7.58
CA GLU A 313 -2.75 8.81 8.70
C GLU A 313 -3.62 8.49 9.91
N ALA A 314 -4.93 8.29 9.71
CA ALA A 314 -5.86 7.95 10.78
C ALA A 314 -5.55 6.60 11.43
N ILE A 315 -5.21 5.56 10.65
CA ILE A 315 -4.88 4.24 11.19
C ILE A 315 -3.56 4.27 11.96
N LEU A 316 -2.51 4.89 11.42
CA LEU A 316 -1.23 5.00 12.12
C LEU A 316 -1.34 5.88 13.38
N GLY A 317 -2.11 6.96 13.33
CA GLY A 317 -2.37 7.82 14.48
C GLY A 317 -3.13 7.08 15.60
N ALA A 318 -4.13 6.29 15.25
CA ALA A 318 -4.85 5.47 16.23
C ALA A 318 -3.95 4.38 16.84
N LEU A 319 -3.14 3.71 16.01
CA LEU A 319 -2.20 2.69 16.47
C LEU A 319 -1.08 3.27 17.34
N THR A 320 -0.62 4.50 17.05
CA THR A 320 0.34 5.23 17.89
C THR A 320 -0.15 5.35 19.33
N LEU A 321 -1.40 5.78 19.52
CA LEU A 321 -1.99 5.96 20.85
C LEU A 321 -2.20 4.64 21.58
N LYS A 322 -2.52 3.55 20.86
CA LYS A 322 -2.85 2.25 21.46
C LYS A 322 -1.64 1.35 21.70
N LEU A 323 -0.61 1.45 20.88
CA LEU A 323 0.56 0.56 20.89
C LEU A 323 1.85 1.26 21.34
N ASP A 324 1.81 2.56 21.64
CA ASP A 324 2.98 3.37 22.00
C ASP A 324 4.10 3.26 20.96
N ILE A 325 3.71 3.34 19.68
CA ILE A 325 4.61 3.28 18.53
C ILE A 325 4.78 4.67 17.92
N GLU A 326 6.00 5.00 17.50
CA GLU A 326 6.26 6.25 16.76
C GLU A 326 6.48 5.94 15.27
N PRO A 327 5.43 5.96 14.43
CA PRO A 327 5.58 5.75 12.99
C PRO A 327 6.39 6.87 12.36
N GLN A 328 7.28 6.49 11.45
CA GLN A 328 8.06 7.42 10.65
C GLN A 328 7.26 7.88 9.43
N ARG A 329 7.65 9.02 8.87
CA ARG A 329 7.04 9.56 7.64
C ARG A 329 7.05 8.53 6.50
N ILE A 330 8.16 7.79 6.34
CA ILE A 330 8.25 6.74 5.34
C ILE A 330 7.25 5.60 5.55
N ASP A 331 6.88 5.27 6.80
CA ASP A 331 5.95 4.18 7.13
C ASP A 331 4.58 4.49 6.51
N LEU A 332 4.14 5.75 6.63
CA LEU A 332 2.91 6.27 6.04
C LEU A 332 2.94 6.17 4.51
N LEU A 333 4.05 6.56 3.87
CA LEU A 333 4.18 6.55 2.41
C LEU A 333 4.15 5.15 1.83
N LEU A 334 4.82 4.19 2.47
CA LEU A 334 4.78 2.78 2.06
C LEU A 334 3.36 2.22 2.16
N LEU A 335 2.63 2.54 3.24
CA LEU A 335 1.23 2.15 3.42
C LEU A 335 0.32 2.70 2.32
N VAL A 336 0.43 3.99 1.98
CA VAL A 336 -0.36 4.61 0.91
C VAL A 336 -0.08 3.93 -0.44
N LEU A 337 1.18 3.75 -0.80
CA LEU A 337 1.57 3.14 -2.08
C LEU A 337 1.11 1.68 -2.17
N TRP A 338 1.25 0.92 -1.09
CA TRP A 338 0.85 -0.49 -1.07
C TRP A 338 -0.66 -0.67 -1.08
N PHE A 339 -1.40 0.11 -0.30
CA PHE A 339 -2.86 0.05 -0.32
C PHE A 339 -3.43 0.46 -1.68
N HIS A 340 -2.83 1.46 -2.32
CA HIS A 340 -3.23 1.84 -3.67
C HIS A 340 -3.01 0.70 -4.66
N LYS A 341 -1.86 0.01 -4.59
CA LYS A 341 -1.58 -1.17 -5.43
C LYS A 341 -2.58 -2.31 -5.21
N ASN A 342 -2.96 -2.59 -3.97
CA ASN A 342 -3.93 -3.65 -3.65
C ASN A 342 -5.36 -3.35 -4.12
N GLY A 343 -5.53 -2.25 -4.89
CA GLY A 343 -6.81 -1.83 -5.41
C GLY A 343 -7.74 -1.55 -4.25
N ALA A 344 -7.32 -0.72 -3.29
CA ALA A 344 -8.19 -0.16 -2.26
C ALA A 344 -9.52 0.26 -2.89
N ILE A 345 -10.51 -0.62 -2.81
CA ILE A 345 -11.72 -0.45 -3.60
C ILE A 345 -12.50 0.61 -2.86
N SER A 346 -12.62 1.79 -3.45
CA SER A 346 -13.67 2.73 -3.09
C SER A 346 -15.00 2.06 -3.48
N GLN A 347 -15.46 1.11 -2.68
CA GLN A 347 -16.72 0.43 -2.95
C GLN A 347 -17.88 1.36 -2.66
N GLN A 348 -18.63 1.66 -3.71
CA GLN A 348 -19.95 2.29 -3.70
C GLN A 348 -19.97 3.78 -3.29
N GLN A 349 -20.38 4.59 -4.26
CA GLN A 349 -21.48 5.55 -4.17
C GLN A 349 -22.25 5.56 -2.82
N VAL A 350 -21.68 6.15 -1.75
CA VAL A 350 -22.35 6.34 -0.44
C VAL A 350 -23.26 7.56 -0.48
N THR A 351 -24.56 7.32 -0.25
CA THR A 351 -25.51 8.38 0.06
C THR A 351 -25.32 8.76 1.52
N ARG A 352 -24.83 9.97 1.79
CA ARG A 352 -24.70 10.48 3.17
C ARG A 352 -26.04 11.04 3.62
N ALA A 353 -26.37 10.83 4.89
CA ALA A 353 -27.57 11.38 5.49
C ALA A 353 -27.23 12.27 6.68
N ILE A 354 -27.84 13.44 6.73
CA ILE A 354 -27.66 14.45 7.78
C ILE A 354 -29.02 14.79 8.37
N ILE A 355 -29.09 14.92 9.69
CA ILE A 355 -30.25 15.42 10.41
C ILE A 355 -29.93 16.81 10.97
N LEU A 356 -30.77 17.78 10.63
CA LEU A 356 -30.72 19.15 11.17
C LEU A 356 -32.02 19.46 11.89
N ALA A 357 -31.94 19.91 13.13
CA ALA A 357 -33.11 20.27 13.90
C ALA A 357 -32.83 21.45 14.82
N HIS A 358 -33.87 22.24 15.10
CA HIS A 358 -33.77 23.28 16.10
C HIS A 358 -33.71 22.64 17.50
N GLY A 359 -32.99 23.29 18.40
CA GLY A 359 -32.80 22.83 19.78
C GLY A 359 -31.39 22.33 20.04
N TYR A 360 -31.14 21.98 21.31
CA TYR A 360 -29.79 21.64 21.78
C TYR A 360 -29.36 20.20 21.51
N ALA A 361 -30.32 19.29 21.29
CA ALA A 361 -30.04 17.85 21.16
C ALA A 361 -31.09 17.10 20.32
N THR A 362 -31.95 17.82 19.58
CA THR A 362 -33.05 17.23 18.83
C THR A 362 -32.53 16.36 17.67
N ALA A 363 -31.60 16.89 16.87
CA ALA A 363 -30.99 16.16 15.77
C ALA A 363 -30.14 15.01 16.30
N SER A 364 -29.31 15.29 17.32
CA SER A 364 -28.47 14.27 17.97
C SER A 364 -29.29 13.11 18.55
N SER A 365 -30.42 13.41 19.18
CA SER A 365 -31.31 12.39 19.73
C SER A 365 -31.90 11.49 18.64
N ILE A 366 -32.38 12.07 17.53
CA ILE A 366 -32.96 11.32 16.43
C ILE A 366 -31.89 10.44 15.75
N ALA A 367 -30.72 11.02 15.42
CA ALA A 367 -29.63 10.31 14.76
C ALA A 367 -29.12 9.13 15.60
N ASN A 368 -28.92 9.34 16.91
CA ASN A 368 -28.45 8.29 17.81
C ASN A 368 -29.43 7.10 17.87
N VAL A 369 -30.74 7.37 17.98
CA VAL A 369 -31.76 6.30 17.98
C VAL A 369 -31.79 5.58 16.64
N ALA A 370 -31.82 6.31 15.52
CA ALA A 370 -31.87 5.73 14.18
C ALA A 370 -30.63 4.86 13.90
N ASN A 371 -29.42 5.38 14.15
CA ASN A 371 -28.18 4.65 13.95
C ASN A 371 -28.10 3.37 14.79
N ARG A 372 -28.57 3.42 16.05
CA ARG A 372 -28.58 2.26 16.93
C ARG A 372 -29.54 1.17 16.47
N LEU A 373 -30.74 1.55 15.99
CA LEU A 373 -31.74 0.63 15.48
C LEU A 373 -31.32 0.01 14.13
N LEU A 374 -30.73 0.81 13.24
CA LEU A 374 -30.18 0.36 11.96
C LEU A 374 -28.86 -0.41 12.12
N LYS A 375 -28.26 -0.42 13.33
CA LYS A 375 -26.93 -0.98 13.63
C LYS A 375 -25.83 -0.44 12.69
N SER A 376 -25.99 0.79 12.23
CA SER A 376 -25.10 1.46 11.28
C SER A 376 -24.94 2.94 11.64
N GLN A 377 -23.75 3.49 11.48
CA GLN A 377 -23.45 4.92 11.68
C GLN A 377 -23.77 5.68 10.39
N LEU A 378 -25.06 5.88 10.11
CA LEU A 378 -25.52 6.45 8.84
C LEU A 378 -25.79 7.96 8.93
N PHE A 379 -26.47 8.39 9.99
CA PHE A 379 -26.89 9.77 10.17
C PHE A 379 -25.88 10.55 10.99
N GLU A 380 -25.43 11.67 10.45
CA GLU A 380 -24.74 12.73 11.20
C GLU A 380 -25.78 13.76 11.68
N SER A 381 -25.57 14.36 12.86
CA SER A 381 -26.51 15.31 13.45
C SER A 381 -25.91 16.70 13.64
N PHE A 382 -26.67 17.73 13.28
CA PHE A 382 -26.36 19.13 13.54
C PHE A 382 -27.53 19.79 14.27
N ASP A 383 -27.32 20.04 15.56
CA ASP A 383 -28.27 20.75 16.40
C ASP A 383 -28.12 22.27 16.21
N MET A 384 -29.25 22.97 16.06
CA MET A 384 -29.29 24.43 15.94
C MET A 384 -29.97 25.03 17.17
N PRO A 385 -29.21 25.36 18.23
CA PRO A 385 -29.67 26.22 19.31
C PRO A 385 -30.23 27.55 18.79
N LEU A 386 -31.14 28.18 19.55
CA LEU A 386 -31.88 29.38 19.11
C LEU A 386 -30.98 30.60 18.87
N ASP A 387 -29.76 30.61 19.40
CA ASP A 387 -28.73 31.63 19.24
C ASP A 387 -27.83 31.41 18.02
N VAL A 388 -27.97 30.28 17.32
CA VAL A 388 -27.18 29.94 16.13
C VAL A 388 -27.94 30.28 14.85
N THR A 389 -27.25 30.91 13.89
CA THR A 389 -27.84 31.27 12.59
C THR A 389 -27.80 30.09 11.60
N PRO A 390 -28.73 30.04 10.62
CA PRO A 390 -28.70 29.04 9.54
C PRO A 390 -27.39 29.05 8.74
N GLU A 391 -26.74 30.20 8.59
CA GLU A 391 -25.46 30.34 7.89
C GLU A 391 -24.31 29.68 8.66
N ALA A 392 -24.28 29.79 10.00
CA ALA A 392 -23.28 29.12 10.82
C ALA A 392 -23.41 27.60 10.73
N ILE A 393 -24.64 27.07 10.76
CA ILE A 393 -24.91 25.65 10.58
C ILE A 393 -24.55 25.19 9.15
N ALA A 394 -24.89 25.97 8.12
CA ALA A 394 -24.52 25.68 6.75
C ALA A 394 -23.00 25.53 6.57
N ASN A 395 -22.20 26.40 7.21
CA ASN A 395 -20.74 26.28 7.21
C ASN A 395 -20.24 25.00 7.91
N GLN A 396 -20.86 24.58 9.01
CA GLN A 396 -20.52 23.31 9.67
C GLN A 396 -20.84 22.10 8.80
N VAL A 397 -22.01 22.10 8.15
CA VAL A 397 -22.42 21.06 7.20
C VAL A 397 -21.43 20.99 6.03
N MET A 398 -21.00 22.14 5.50
CA MET A 398 -20.01 22.19 4.42
C MET A 398 -18.63 21.70 4.87
N ALA A 399 -18.16 22.07 6.07
CA ALA A 399 -16.91 21.56 6.62
C ALA A 399 -16.95 20.04 6.86
N TYR A 400 -18.11 19.51 7.27
CA TYR A 400 -18.35 18.07 7.36
C TYR A 400 -18.23 17.43 5.98
N ILE A 401 -18.94 17.94 4.97
CA ILE A 401 -18.87 17.45 3.58
C ILE A 401 -17.43 17.47 3.02
N GLU A 402 -16.62 18.49 3.34
CA GLU A 402 -15.22 18.58 2.88
C GLU A 402 -14.28 17.57 3.57
N SER A 403 -14.58 17.23 4.81
CA SER A 403 -13.84 16.20 5.55
C SER A 403 -14.29 14.77 5.21
N HIS A 404 -15.37 14.64 4.44
CA HIS A 404 -16.10 13.41 4.23
C HIS A 404 -16.61 13.29 2.78
N ALA A 405 -15.86 12.60 1.91
CA ALA A 405 -16.21 12.45 0.49
C ALA A 405 -17.69 12.06 0.30
N LEU A 406 -18.42 12.84 -0.49
CA LEU A 406 -19.76 12.52 -0.98
C LEU A 406 -19.59 11.68 -2.24
N ALA A 407 -20.07 10.45 -2.22
CA ALA A 407 -19.83 9.52 -3.33
C ALA A 407 -21.06 9.32 -4.23
N SER A 408 -22.30 9.57 -3.78
CA SER A 408 -23.49 9.42 -4.65
C SER A 408 -24.66 10.34 -4.42
N GLY A 409 -24.87 10.80 -3.20
CA GLY A 409 -25.97 11.71 -2.89
C GLY A 409 -25.91 12.20 -1.44
N LEU A 410 -26.63 13.28 -1.17
CA LEU A 410 -26.78 13.84 0.16
C LEU A 410 -28.26 13.96 0.51
N ILE A 411 -28.70 13.29 1.58
CA ILE A 411 -30.04 13.49 2.15
C ILE A 411 -29.92 14.36 3.39
N ILE A 412 -30.64 15.47 3.38
CA ILE A 412 -30.74 16.39 4.50
C ILE A 412 -32.16 16.32 5.05
N LEU A 413 -32.32 15.75 6.23
CA LEU A 413 -33.58 15.72 6.96
C LEU A 413 -33.66 16.93 7.88
N VAL A 414 -34.71 17.75 7.73
CA VAL A 414 -34.90 18.98 8.51
C VAL A 414 -36.21 18.95 9.27
N ASP A 415 -36.24 19.58 10.44
CA ASP A 415 -37.42 19.64 11.31
C ASP A 415 -38.50 20.59 10.76
N MET A 416 -38.16 21.87 10.61
CA MET A 416 -39.09 22.90 10.13
C MET A 416 -38.39 24.22 9.71
N GLY A 417 -39.12 25.05 8.98
CA GLY A 417 -38.83 26.49 8.84
C GLY A 417 -37.66 26.84 7.91
N SER A 418 -36.77 27.73 8.37
CA SER A 418 -35.67 28.30 7.58
C SER A 418 -34.64 27.27 7.11
N LEU A 419 -34.58 26.09 7.74
CA LEU A 419 -33.66 25.01 7.36
C LEU A 419 -34.01 24.37 6.00
N ASN A 420 -35.26 24.47 5.54
CA ASN A 420 -35.62 24.04 4.16
C ASN A 420 -34.83 24.81 3.09
N ALA A 421 -34.40 26.03 3.39
CA ALA A 421 -33.62 26.87 2.48
C ALA A 421 -32.12 26.87 2.79
N ILE A 422 -31.62 25.93 3.61
CA ILE A 422 -30.21 25.90 4.04
C ILE A 422 -29.22 25.85 2.87
N HIS A 423 -29.61 25.24 1.75
CA HIS A 423 -28.81 25.17 0.52
C HIS A 423 -28.41 26.55 -0.02
N ARG A 424 -29.20 27.61 0.24
CA ARG A 424 -28.90 28.98 -0.20
C ARG A 424 -27.69 29.59 0.52
N HIS A 425 -27.34 29.04 1.68
CA HIS A 425 -26.20 29.47 2.48
C HIS A 425 -24.93 28.65 2.19
N PHE A 426 -24.98 27.67 1.28
CA PHE A 426 -23.78 26.93 0.86
C PHE A 426 -22.91 27.85 0.01
N ASN A 427 -21.69 28.09 0.50
CA ASN A 427 -20.69 28.96 -0.11
C ASN A 427 -19.98 28.34 -1.32
N ARG A 428 -20.22 27.05 -1.59
CA ARG A 428 -19.63 26.27 -2.70
C ARG A 428 -20.71 25.45 -3.40
N ARG A 429 -20.48 25.16 -4.68
CA ARG A 429 -21.36 24.32 -5.49
C ARG A 429 -21.12 22.84 -5.14
N LEU A 430 -22.19 22.08 -4.99
CA LEU A 430 -22.14 20.63 -4.77
C LEU A 430 -21.97 19.91 -6.11
N SER A 431 -21.08 18.92 -6.16
CA SER A 431 -20.86 18.04 -7.31
C SER A 431 -21.75 16.79 -7.30
N THR A 432 -22.51 16.57 -6.22
CA THR A 432 -23.39 15.40 -6.03
C THR A 432 -24.86 15.82 -5.86
N PRO A 433 -25.83 14.99 -6.28
CA PRO A 433 -27.25 15.20 -6.03
C PRO A 433 -27.57 15.37 -4.54
N MET A 434 -28.52 16.23 -4.21
CA MET A 434 -28.93 16.50 -2.83
C MET A 434 -30.46 16.56 -2.71
N ALA A 435 -31.01 15.90 -1.71
CA ALA A 435 -32.39 16.03 -1.31
C ALA A 435 -32.52 16.72 0.06
N ILE A 436 -33.48 17.61 0.19
CA ILE A 436 -33.90 18.19 1.48
C ILE A 436 -35.32 17.71 1.74
N ILE A 437 -35.55 17.08 2.89
CA ILE A 437 -36.83 16.49 3.29
C ILE A 437 -37.23 17.10 4.63
N ASN A 438 -38.43 17.70 4.67
CA ASN A 438 -38.92 18.40 5.85
C ASN A 438 -39.56 17.46 6.89
N ASN A 439 -39.94 17.98 8.06
CA ASN A 439 -40.68 17.25 9.10
C ASN A 439 -39.95 15.98 9.61
N VAL A 440 -38.65 16.11 9.91
CA VAL A 440 -37.86 14.97 10.40
C VAL A 440 -38.41 14.40 11.71
N SER A 441 -38.54 13.08 11.74
CA SER A 441 -38.86 12.30 12.93
C SER A 441 -37.99 11.05 12.97
N THR A 442 -37.96 10.35 14.09
CA THR A 442 -37.28 9.04 14.18
C THR A 442 -37.83 8.04 13.16
N GLY A 443 -39.14 8.07 12.88
CA GLY A 443 -39.74 7.23 11.85
C GLY A 443 -39.23 7.56 10.44
N MET A 444 -39.15 8.85 10.11
CA MET A 444 -38.60 9.31 8.82
C MET A 444 -37.12 8.92 8.67
N ALA A 445 -36.32 9.13 9.72
CA ALA A 445 -34.90 8.74 9.72
C ALA A 445 -34.74 7.22 9.55
N MET A 446 -35.60 6.41 10.17
CA MET A 446 -35.59 4.95 9.96
C MET A 446 -35.94 4.57 8.52
N TYR A 447 -36.99 5.15 7.95
CA TYR A 447 -37.44 4.86 6.58
C TYR A 447 -36.35 5.20 5.55
N VAL A 448 -35.84 6.43 5.61
CA VAL A 448 -34.75 6.89 4.74
C VAL A 448 -33.50 6.03 4.94
N GLY A 449 -33.17 5.74 6.20
CA GLY A 449 -31.98 4.98 6.53
C GLY A 449 -32.02 3.54 6.03
N GLU A 450 -33.18 2.88 6.11
CA GLU A 450 -33.38 1.54 5.57
C GLU A 450 -33.19 1.50 4.06
N ARG A 451 -33.73 2.49 3.33
CA ARG A 451 -33.59 2.59 1.88
C ARG A 451 -32.16 2.89 1.42
N ILE A 452 -31.45 3.75 2.15
CA ILE A 452 -30.02 3.98 1.89
C ILE A 452 -29.23 2.68 2.07
N LEU A 453 -29.49 1.92 3.14
CA LEU A 453 -28.82 0.65 3.39
C LEU A 453 -29.18 -0.44 2.36
N GLN A 454 -30.33 -0.34 1.72
CA GLN A 454 -30.76 -1.19 0.61
C GLN A 454 -30.17 -0.75 -0.74
N GLY A 455 -29.43 0.37 -0.79
CA GLY A 455 -28.81 0.88 -2.02
C GLY A 455 -29.80 1.54 -2.99
N VAL A 456 -30.96 1.96 -2.50
CA VAL A 456 -31.96 2.67 -3.31
C VAL A 456 -31.43 4.05 -3.70
N MET A 457 -31.68 4.46 -4.94
CA MET A 457 -31.23 5.75 -5.47
C MET A 457 -31.95 6.91 -4.77
N LEU A 458 -31.26 8.04 -4.62
CA LEU A 458 -31.77 9.24 -3.94
C LEU A 458 -33.14 9.66 -4.48
N GLU A 459 -33.30 9.64 -5.79
CA GLU A 459 -34.50 10.07 -6.51
C GLU A 459 -35.70 9.17 -6.22
N ASP A 460 -35.47 7.86 -6.13
CA ASP A 460 -36.50 6.88 -5.79
C ASP A 460 -36.90 7.00 -4.31
N ILE A 461 -35.93 7.21 -3.41
CA ILE A 461 -36.21 7.46 -1.98
C ILE A 461 -37.13 8.68 -1.82
N VAL A 462 -36.83 9.77 -2.52
CA VAL A 462 -37.61 11.01 -2.45
C VAL A 462 -39.02 10.81 -3.03
N ARG A 463 -39.15 10.08 -4.15
CA ARG A 463 -40.45 9.77 -4.75
C ARG A 463 -41.31 8.92 -3.82
N GLU A 464 -40.77 7.84 -3.28
CA GLU A 464 -41.48 6.96 -2.34
C GLU A 464 -41.97 7.73 -1.10
N ILE A 465 -41.15 8.65 -0.55
CA ILE A 465 -41.55 9.50 0.58
C ILE A 465 -42.67 10.49 0.19
N GLY A 466 -42.60 11.04 -1.03
CA GLY A 466 -43.64 11.91 -1.56
C GLY A 466 -45.00 11.21 -1.63
N ASP A 467 -45.00 9.97 -2.10
CA ASP A 467 -46.21 9.16 -2.29
C ASP A 467 -46.75 8.59 -0.96
N ASP A 468 -45.87 8.09 -0.09
CA ASP A 468 -46.25 7.39 1.15
C ASP A 468 -46.53 8.31 2.35
N LEU A 469 -45.83 9.45 2.45
CA LEU A 469 -45.79 10.26 3.67
C LEU A 469 -46.26 11.72 3.47
N ALA A 470 -46.53 12.13 2.23
CA ALA A 470 -47.02 13.48 1.87
C ALA A 470 -46.18 14.62 2.47
N VAL A 471 -44.85 14.47 2.46
CA VAL A 471 -43.91 15.43 3.05
C VAL A 471 -43.31 16.34 1.97
N GLU A 472 -43.16 17.62 2.30
CA GLU A 472 -42.43 18.57 1.46
C GLU A 472 -40.97 18.12 1.28
N HIS A 473 -40.56 17.97 0.03
CA HIS A 473 -39.21 17.58 -0.35
C HIS A 473 -38.73 18.42 -1.54
N GLN A 474 -37.42 18.59 -1.64
CA GLN A 474 -36.78 19.31 -2.73
C GLN A 474 -35.54 18.55 -3.20
N LEU A 475 -35.40 18.39 -4.51
CA LEU A 475 -34.30 17.67 -5.13
C LEU A 475 -33.44 18.63 -5.95
N TYR A 476 -32.13 18.58 -5.72
CA TYR A 476 -31.13 19.44 -6.34
C TYR A 476 -30.12 18.60 -7.09
N TYR A 477 -29.93 18.89 -8.38
CA TYR A 477 -28.93 18.25 -9.24
C TYR A 477 -27.74 19.17 -9.50
N PRO A 478 -26.54 18.62 -9.73
CA PRO A 478 -25.36 19.41 -10.10
C PRO A 478 -25.58 20.10 -11.46
N GLN A 479 -25.31 21.42 -11.53
CA GLN A 479 -25.51 22.22 -12.75
C GLN A 479 -24.27 22.32 -13.66
N THR A 480 -23.08 22.05 -13.14
CA THR A 480 -21.78 22.08 -13.86
C THR A 480 -20.89 20.98 -13.30
N ASP A 481 -19.97 20.43 -14.11
CA ASP A 481 -19.02 19.37 -13.70
C ASP A 481 -19.73 18.03 -13.36
N LYS A 482 -20.61 17.59 -14.26
CA LYS A 482 -21.36 16.33 -14.10
C LYS A 482 -20.39 15.13 -14.24
N PRO A 483 -20.51 14.09 -13.41
CA PRO A 483 -19.78 12.84 -13.63
C PRO A 483 -20.16 12.26 -14.99
N ARG A 484 -19.15 11.80 -15.73
CA ARG A 484 -19.35 11.14 -17.02
C ARG A 484 -19.84 9.73 -16.80
N ALA A 485 -20.79 9.28 -17.61
CA ALA A 485 -21.31 7.92 -17.49
C ALA A 485 -21.57 7.21 -18.81
N ILE A 486 -21.45 5.88 -18.78
CA ILE A 486 -21.93 4.96 -19.82
C ILE A 486 -23.11 4.19 -19.23
N LEU A 487 -24.24 4.20 -19.94
CA LEU A 487 -25.42 3.47 -19.51
C LEU A 487 -25.41 2.06 -20.10
N THR A 488 -25.72 1.04 -19.29
CA THR A 488 -25.89 -0.33 -19.78
C THR A 488 -27.35 -0.75 -19.78
N THR A 489 -27.81 -1.33 -20.88
CA THR A 489 -29.19 -1.83 -21.03
C THR A 489 -29.21 -3.30 -21.44
N CYS A 490 -30.21 -4.06 -20.99
CA CYS A 490 -30.39 -5.45 -21.42
C CYS A 490 -31.86 -5.79 -21.61
N ALA A 491 -32.16 -6.64 -22.60
CA ALA A 491 -33.52 -7.07 -22.93
C ALA A 491 -34.15 -7.98 -21.85
N THR A 492 -33.33 -8.65 -21.03
CA THR A 492 -33.76 -9.60 -20.00
C THR A 492 -33.95 -8.96 -18.61
N GLY A 493 -33.88 -7.63 -18.52
CA GLY A 493 -34.12 -6.85 -17.30
C GLY A 493 -32.86 -6.38 -16.56
N LEU A 494 -33.07 -5.70 -15.43
CA LEU A 494 -32.04 -4.98 -14.67
C LEU A 494 -30.85 -5.86 -14.23
N GLY A 495 -31.08 -7.13 -13.91
CA GLY A 495 -30.03 -8.06 -13.46
C GLY A 495 -28.96 -8.35 -14.53
N ALA A 496 -29.38 -8.49 -15.79
CA ALA A 496 -28.45 -8.69 -16.89
C ALA A 496 -27.73 -7.37 -17.27
N ALA A 497 -28.42 -6.23 -17.17
CA ALA A 497 -27.81 -4.92 -17.34
C ALA A 497 -26.75 -4.62 -16.25
N ALA A 498 -26.98 -5.07 -15.02
CA ALA A 498 -26.03 -4.97 -13.91
C ALA A 498 -24.78 -5.85 -14.13
N ASN A 499 -24.97 -7.06 -14.65
CA ASN A 499 -23.85 -7.93 -15.03
C ASN A 499 -22.98 -7.30 -16.13
N LEU A 500 -23.62 -6.71 -17.15
CA LEU A 500 -22.92 -5.98 -18.20
C LEU A 500 -22.19 -4.75 -17.65
N SER A 501 -22.81 -4.01 -16.74
CA SER A 501 -22.18 -2.89 -16.03
C SER A 501 -20.92 -3.33 -15.28
N ALA A 502 -20.98 -4.43 -14.53
CA ALA A 502 -19.85 -4.95 -13.78
C ALA A 502 -18.67 -5.34 -14.70
N LEU A 503 -18.96 -5.97 -15.84
CA LEU A 503 -17.94 -6.34 -16.82
C LEU A 503 -17.24 -5.12 -17.42
N LEU A 504 -18.01 -4.12 -17.86
CA LEU A 504 -17.42 -2.90 -18.41
C LEU A 504 -16.64 -2.12 -17.34
N LYS A 505 -17.07 -2.14 -16.07
CA LYS A 505 -16.34 -1.50 -14.96
C LYS A 505 -14.97 -2.12 -14.76
N ALA A 506 -14.88 -3.44 -14.88
CA ALA A 506 -13.62 -4.17 -14.79
C ALA A 506 -12.70 -3.95 -16.01
N SER A 507 -13.21 -3.39 -17.11
CA SER A 507 -12.48 -3.21 -18.36
C SER A 507 -12.11 -1.76 -18.68
N ILE A 508 -12.79 -0.78 -18.09
CA ILE A 508 -12.49 0.65 -18.27
C ILE A 508 -11.66 1.16 -17.08
N PRO A 509 -10.44 1.70 -17.30
CA PRO A 509 -9.61 2.23 -16.23
C PRO A 509 -10.29 3.34 -15.42
N GLU A 510 -10.24 3.26 -14.09
CA GLU A 510 -10.78 4.29 -13.19
C GLU A 510 -10.19 5.70 -13.43
N ALA A 511 -8.96 5.77 -13.95
CA ALA A 511 -8.29 7.02 -14.29
C ALA A 511 -9.05 7.88 -15.31
N LEU A 512 -9.96 7.29 -16.08
CA LEU A 512 -10.80 8.02 -17.04
C LEU A 512 -12.00 8.73 -16.39
N GLY A 513 -12.32 8.40 -15.13
CA GLY A 513 -13.40 9.04 -14.37
C GLY A 513 -14.79 8.82 -14.98
N ILE A 514 -15.05 7.64 -15.56
CA ILE A 514 -16.31 7.31 -16.22
C ILE A 514 -17.07 6.27 -15.39
N ASP A 515 -18.26 6.65 -14.91
CA ASP A 515 -19.17 5.76 -14.21
C ASP A 515 -19.91 4.84 -15.19
N ILE A 516 -20.22 3.62 -14.77
CA ILE A 516 -21.04 2.70 -15.57
C ILE A 516 -22.32 2.39 -14.79
N VAL A 517 -23.46 2.71 -15.39
CA VAL A 517 -24.76 2.70 -14.71
C VAL A 517 -25.69 1.75 -15.44
N ALA A 518 -26.17 0.73 -14.73
CA ALA A 518 -27.16 -0.19 -15.28
C ALA A 518 -28.55 0.42 -15.23
N CYS A 519 -29.24 0.42 -16.37
CA CYS A 519 -30.59 0.97 -16.51
C CYS A 519 -31.51 -0.05 -17.19
N ASP A 520 -32.78 -0.01 -16.81
CA ASP A 520 -33.83 -0.68 -17.56
C ASP A 520 -34.12 0.10 -18.85
N VAL A 521 -34.45 -0.61 -19.92
CA VAL A 521 -34.91 -0.04 -21.19
C VAL A 521 -36.19 0.78 -20.96
N GLU A 522 -37.07 0.31 -20.08
CA GLU A 522 -38.31 1.02 -19.73
C GLU A 522 -38.04 2.38 -19.07
N THR A 523 -37.01 2.47 -18.24
CA THR A 523 -36.60 3.73 -17.56
C THR A 523 -36.10 4.77 -18.57
N LEU A 524 -35.46 4.34 -19.65
CA LEU A 524 -35.00 5.23 -20.72
C LEU A 524 -36.10 5.63 -21.70
N ALA A 525 -37.16 4.82 -21.80
CA ALA A 525 -38.33 5.10 -22.63
C ALA A 525 -39.27 6.15 -21.99
N ASP A 526 -39.37 6.18 -20.66
CA ASP A 526 -40.20 7.15 -19.92
C ASP A 526 -39.47 8.49 -19.71
N PRO A 527 -39.95 9.61 -20.28
CA PRO A 527 -39.35 10.93 -20.10
C PRO A 527 -39.19 11.34 -18.62
N ALA A 528 -40.16 11.00 -17.77
CA ALA A 528 -40.15 11.37 -16.36
C ALA A 528 -39.07 10.65 -15.54
N ARG A 529 -38.66 9.44 -15.98
CA ARG A 529 -37.60 8.64 -15.35
C ARG A 529 -36.24 8.88 -15.97
N ARG A 530 -36.20 9.27 -17.25
CA ARG A 530 -34.97 9.58 -17.98
C ARG A 530 -34.37 10.93 -17.58
N GLU A 531 -35.17 11.97 -17.38
CA GLU A 531 -34.68 13.32 -17.04
C GLU A 531 -33.78 13.37 -15.79
N PRO A 532 -34.10 12.70 -14.67
CA PRO A 532 -33.20 12.57 -13.52
C PRO A 532 -31.81 12.03 -13.86
N MET A 533 -31.75 10.97 -14.67
CA MET A 533 -30.50 10.32 -15.08
C MET A 533 -29.63 11.24 -15.95
N LEU A 534 -30.23 11.91 -16.94
CA LEU A 534 -29.53 12.87 -17.81
C LEU A 534 -29.16 14.19 -17.08
N SER A 535 -29.87 14.51 -16.00
CA SER A 535 -29.55 15.65 -15.15
C SER A 535 -28.36 15.35 -14.24
N ARG A 536 -28.23 14.10 -13.78
CA ARG A 536 -27.16 13.64 -12.89
C ARG A 536 -25.83 13.41 -13.61
N TYR A 537 -25.85 12.79 -14.78
CA TYR A 537 -24.65 12.39 -15.51
C TYR A 537 -24.48 13.13 -16.84
N GLU A 538 -23.23 13.33 -17.25
CA GLU A 538 -22.88 13.55 -18.67
C GLU A 538 -22.82 12.16 -19.34
N VAL A 539 -23.93 11.74 -19.95
CA VAL A 539 -24.01 10.42 -20.58
C VAL A 539 -23.26 10.43 -21.90
N LEU A 540 -22.19 9.63 -21.97
CA LEU A 540 -21.32 9.52 -23.13
C LEU A 540 -21.87 8.55 -24.18
N ALA A 541 -22.44 7.42 -23.74
CA ALA A 541 -22.98 6.38 -24.62
C ALA A 541 -23.92 5.41 -23.88
N ILE A 542 -24.67 4.65 -24.66
CA ILE A 542 -25.50 3.53 -24.20
C ILE A 542 -24.96 2.24 -24.81
N VAL A 543 -24.74 1.23 -23.96
CA VAL A 543 -24.24 -0.10 -24.36
C VAL A 543 -25.25 -1.16 -23.98
N GLY A 544 -25.67 -2.00 -24.92
CA GLY A 544 -26.64 -3.03 -24.57
C GLY A 544 -26.97 -4.03 -25.66
N THR A 545 -27.89 -4.93 -25.33
CA THR A 545 -28.44 -5.92 -26.27
C THR A 545 -29.59 -5.37 -27.10
N LEU A 546 -30.18 -4.24 -26.68
CA LEU A 546 -31.32 -3.61 -27.34
C LEU A 546 -31.11 -2.09 -27.42
N ASP A 547 -31.44 -1.49 -28.56
CA ASP A 547 -31.35 -0.05 -28.79
C ASP A 547 -32.59 0.67 -28.23
N PRO A 548 -32.45 1.60 -27.26
CA PRO A 548 -33.57 2.39 -26.75
C PRO A 548 -34.03 3.51 -27.71
N HIS A 549 -33.39 3.67 -28.88
CA HIS A 549 -33.73 4.62 -29.94
C HIS A 549 -33.75 6.09 -29.49
N LEU A 550 -32.71 6.51 -28.76
CA LEU A 550 -32.52 7.89 -28.31
C LEU A 550 -31.65 8.65 -29.32
N ALA A 551 -32.24 9.62 -30.05
CA ALA A 551 -31.58 10.33 -31.14
C ALA A 551 -30.32 11.13 -30.73
N ASP A 552 -30.26 11.57 -29.48
CA ASP A 552 -29.20 12.45 -28.97
C ASP A 552 -28.01 11.71 -28.32
N LEU A 553 -28.07 10.37 -28.22
CA LEU A 553 -27.03 9.57 -27.54
C LEU A 553 -26.54 8.41 -28.43
N PRO A 554 -25.22 8.17 -28.51
CA PRO A 554 -24.69 7.06 -29.29
C PRO A 554 -24.99 5.71 -28.60
N TRP A 555 -25.47 4.75 -29.38
CA TRP A 555 -25.73 3.38 -28.94
C TRP A 555 -24.71 2.40 -29.53
N ILE A 556 -24.25 1.44 -28.72
CA ILE A 556 -23.33 0.37 -29.11
C ILE A 556 -23.94 -0.97 -28.73
N SER A 557 -24.07 -1.87 -29.71
CA SER A 557 -24.52 -3.23 -29.43
C SER A 557 -23.44 -4.04 -28.72
N LEU A 558 -23.86 -4.90 -27.80
CA LEU A 558 -22.96 -5.83 -27.12
C LEU A 558 -22.19 -6.73 -28.10
N ASP A 559 -22.86 -7.21 -29.15
CA ASP A 559 -22.24 -8.06 -30.17
C ASP A 559 -21.12 -7.32 -30.93
N SER A 560 -21.31 -6.02 -31.20
CA SER A 560 -20.30 -5.18 -31.84
C SER A 560 -19.07 -4.95 -30.94
N LEU A 561 -19.28 -4.83 -29.63
CA LEU A 561 -18.21 -4.75 -28.64
C LEU A 561 -17.37 -6.03 -28.59
N ILE A 562 -18.01 -7.20 -28.65
CA ILE A 562 -17.35 -8.51 -28.59
C ILE A 562 -16.64 -8.83 -29.92
N SER A 563 -17.26 -8.52 -31.05
CA SER A 563 -16.68 -8.77 -32.38
C SER A 563 -15.55 -7.81 -32.76
N GLY A 564 -15.34 -6.73 -31.99
CA GLY A 564 -14.32 -5.72 -32.25
C GLY A 564 -14.71 -4.63 -33.24
N GLU A 565 -15.87 -4.73 -33.91
CA GLU A 565 -16.39 -3.67 -34.77
C GLU A 565 -16.81 -2.41 -33.99
N GLY A 566 -17.10 -2.58 -32.69
CA GLY A 566 -17.45 -1.53 -31.74
C GLY A 566 -16.27 -0.67 -31.27
N SER A 567 -15.04 -1.04 -31.65
CA SER A 567 -13.82 -0.29 -31.35
C SER A 567 -13.82 1.12 -31.94
N ARG A 568 -14.44 1.34 -33.10
CA ARG A 568 -14.54 2.66 -33.74
C ARG A 568 -15.45 3.63 -32.97
N PRO A 569 -16.68 3.25 -32.55
CA PRO A 569 -17.48 4.03 -31.60
C PRO A 569 -16.75 4.30 -30.29
N LEU A 570 -16.09 3.31 -29.68
CA LEU A 570 -15.33 3.49 -28.44
C LEU A 570 -14.16 4.48 -28.62
N MET A 571 -13.44 4.42 -29.75
CA MET A 571 -12.40 5.41 -30.08
C MET A 571 -12.95 6.82 -30.26
N ARG A 572 -14.20 6.99 -30.71
CA ARG A 572 -14.83 8.32 -30.78
C ARG A 572 -15.26 8.83 -29.40
N ILE A 573 -15.79 7.95 -28.55
CA ILE A 573 -16.24 8.29 -27.20
C ILE A 573 -15.05 8.60 -26.28
N PHE A 574 -14.00 7.79 -26.33
CA PHE A 574 -12.81 7.97 -25.49
C PHE A 574 -11.72 8.80 -26.16
N GLY A 575 -11.83 9.17 -27.43
CA GLY A 575 -10.75 9.85 -28.17
C GLY A 575 -10.36 11.23 -27.63
N GLU A 576 -11.28 11.93 -26.95
CA GLU A 576 -10.98 13.18 -26.23
C GLU A 576 -10.40 12.94 -24.83
N LEU A 577 -10.48 11.70 -24.32
CA LEU A 577 -10.20 11.32 -22.92
C LEU A 577 -9.01 10.37 -22.76
N ALA A 578 -8.63 9.67 -23.83
CA ALA A 578 -7.66 8.58 -23.82
C ALA A 578 -6.83 8.58 -25.11
N THR A 579 -5.59 8.11 -25.02
CA THR A 579 -4.72 7.91 -26.19
C THR A 579 -5.17 6.71 -27.02
N ALA A 580 -4.77 6.62 -28.29
CA ALA A 580 -5.07 5.47 -29.14
C ALA A 580 -4.57 4.13 -28.55
N GLU A 581 -3.46 4.17 -27.82
CA GLU A 581 -2.89 3.02 -27.10
C GLU A 581 -3.76 2.60 -25.92
N GLN A 582 -4.22 3.55 -25.10
CA GLN A 582 -5.14 3.30 -23.99
C GLN A 582 -6.48 2.73 -24.48
N VAL A 583 -7.01 3.22 -25.61
CA VAL A 583 -8.24 2.68 -26.19
C VAL A 583 -8.05 1.24 -26.68
N SER A 584 -6.88 0.93 -27.24
CA SER A 584 -6.57 -0.44 -27.62
C SER A 584 -6.43 -1.37 -26.41
N GLU A 585 -5.86 -0.88 -25.31
CA GLU A 585 -5.77 -1.61 -24.04
C GLU A 585 -7.17 -1.87 -23.44
N ILE A 586 -8.04 -0.86 -23.41
CA ILE A 586 -9.44 -1.01 -22.96
C ILE A 586 -10.15 -2.09 -23.78
N ASN A 587 -10.00 -2.05 -25.11
CA ASN A 587 -10.61 -3.05 -25.99
C ASN A 587 -10.12 -4.47 -25.68
N ASN A 588 -8.82 -4.64 -25.44
CA ASN A 588 -8.26 -5.93 -25.04
C ASN A 588 -8.79 -6.40 -23.67
N LEU A 589 -8.91 -5.49 -22.70
CA LEU A 589 -9.48 -5.78 -21.38
C LEU A 589 -10.96 -6.15 -21.42
N ILE A 590 -11.74 -5.51 -22.31
CA ILE A 590 -13.13 -5.89 -22.59
C ILE A 590 -13.16 -7.34 -23.07
N LEU A 591 -12.42 -7.67 -24.14
CA LEU A 591 -12.38 -9.03 -24.68
C LEU A 591 -11.93 -10.08 -23.65
N LYS A 592 -10.90 -9.75 -22.87
CA LYS A 592 -10.36 -10.61 -21.82
C LYS A 592 -11.41 -10.91 -20.75
N ASN A 593 -12.07 -9.89 -20.20
CA ASN A 593 -13.07 -10.06 -19.14
C ASN A 593 -14.33 -10.78 -19.63
N PHE A 594 -14.76 -10.54 -20.88
CA PHE A 594 -15.87 -11.28 -21.50
C PHE A 594 -15.53 -12.76 -21.70
N SER A 595 -14.30 -13.04 -22.14
CA SER A 595 -13.82 -14.42 -22.31
C SER A 595 -13.65 -15.14 -20.97
N LEU A 596 -13.16 -14.42 -19.95
CA LEU A 596 -12.92 -14.94 -18.60
C LEU A 596 -14.18 -15.53 -17.98
N ARG A 597 -15.32 -14.87 -18.15
CA ARG A 597 -16.59 -15.34 -17.58
C ARG A 597 -17.04 -16.65 -18.22
N ARG A 598 -16.90 -16.80 -19.54
CA ARG A 598 -17.16 -18.07 -20.24
C ARG A 598 -16.19 -19.17 -19.80
N VAL A 599 -14.93 -18.82 -19.59
CA VAL A 599 -13.91 -19.76 -19.10
C VAL A 599 -14.19 -20.20 -17.66
N ILE A 600 -14.67 -19.33 -16.78
CA ILE A 600 -15.11 -19.70 -15.42
C ILE A 600 -16.23 -20.75 -15.46
N GLU A 601 -17.17 -20.61 -16.38
CA GLU A 601 -18.28 -21.55 -16.52
C GLU A 601 -17.79 -22.92 -17.05
N SER A 602 -16.69 -22.95 -17.83
CA SER A 602 -16.18 -24.17 -18.47
C SER A 602 -15.01 -24.87 -17.76
N VAL A 603 -14.38 -24.21 -16.77
CA VAL A 603 -13.17 -24.69 -16.06
C VAL A 603 -13.48 -24.87 -14.58
N THR A 604 -13.14 -26.01 -13.98
CA THR A 604 -13.62 -26.38 -12.63
C THR A 604 -12.52 -26.53 -11.58
N ILE A 605 -11.27 -26.77 -11.97
CA ILE A 605 -10.15 -26.99 -11.03
C ILE A 605 -9.11 -25.85 -11.07
N LEU A 606 -8.92 -25.22 -12.22
CA LEU A 606 -7.83 -24.28 -12.42
C LEU A 606 -8.19 -22.87 -11.97
N ASP A 607 -7.17 -22.16 -11.50
CA ASP A 607 -7.25 -20.70 -11.32
C ASP A 607 -7.44 -20.04 -12.69
N THR A 608 -8.64 -19.52 -12.92
CA THR A 608 -9.08 -18.96 -14.19
C THR A 608 -8.30 -17.72 -14.57
N ALA A 609 -7.86 -16.90 -13.60
CA ALA A 609 -7.04 -15.73 -13.86
C ALA A 609 -5.64 -16.14 -14.36
N LYS A 610 -5.05 -17.18 -13.75
CA LYS A 610 -3.76 -17.74 -14.18
C LYS A 610 -3.84 -18.35 -15.58
N VAL A 611 -4.89 -19.12 -15.87
CA VAL A 611 -5.10 -19.74 -17.19
C VAL A 611 -5.19 -18.68 -18.28
N ILE A 612 -5.98 -17.64 -18.07
CA ILE A 612 -6.21 -16.60 -19.09
C ILE A 612 -4.95 -15.80 -19.38
N ASN A 613 -4.16 -15.47 -18.35
CA ASN A 613 -2.87 -14.81 -18.56
C ASN A 613 -1.94 -15.69 -19.42
N GLN A 614 -1.98 -17.02 -19.26
CA GLN A 614 -1.18 -17.94 -20.07
C GLN A 614 -1.68 -18.02 -21.52
N VAL A 615 -3.01 -17.99 -21.74
CA VAL A 615 -3.58 -17.91 -23.10
C VAL A 615 -3.28 -16.57 -23.77
N GLU A 616 -3.27 -15.46 -23.02
CA GLU A 616 -2.88 -14.14 -23.51
C GLU A 616 -1.42 -14.10 -23.96
N GLN A 617 -0.50 -14.66 -23.15
CA GLN A 617 0.91 -14.78 -23.53
C GLN A 617 1.08 -15.66 -24.78
N PHE A 618 0.30 -16.73 -24.90
CA PHE A 618 0.27 -17.55 -26.11
C PHE A 618 -0.18 -16.73 -27.34
N LEU A 619 -1.27 -15.95 -27.23
CA LEU A 619 -1.78 -15.13 -28.34
C LEU A 619 -0.76 -14.06 -28.78
N LEU A 620 -0.18 -13.33 -27.82
CA LEU A 620 0.87 -12.32 -28.10
C LEU A 620 2.08 -12.95 -28.80
N ARG A 621 2.50 -14.13 -28.32
CA ARG A 621 3.62 -14.87 -28.91
C ARG A 621 3.28 -15.38 -30.32
N TYR A 622 2.06 -15.86 -30.52
CA TYR A 622 1.60 -16.32 -31.83
C TYR A 622 1.52 -15.18 -32.84
N GLU A 623 0.91 -14.04 -32.49
CA GLU A 623 0.82 -12.85 -33.35
C GLU A 623 2.21 -12.36 -33.77
N HIS A 624 3.15 -12.36 -32.82
CA HIS A 624 4.55 -12.01 -33.09
C HIS A 624 5.23 -12.97 -34.07
N LEU A 625 5.08 -14.29 -33.88
CA LEU A 625 5.72 -15.30 -34.73
C LEU A 625 5.07 -15.42 -36.11
N ALA A 626 3.75 -15.23 -36.18
CA ALA A 626 2.96 -15.32 -37.42
C ALA A 626 2.97 -14.01 -38.23
N GLY A 627 3.33 -12.88 -37.62
CA GLY A 627 3.36 -11.56 -38.26
C GLY A 627 1.99 -11.05 -38.69
N ARG A 628 0.91 -11.49 -38.02
CA ARG A 628 -0.48 -11.10 -38.28
C ARG A 628 -1.26 -11.01 -36.98
N ASP A 629 -2.17 -10.05 -36.89
CA ASP A 629 -3.10 -9.94 -35.76
C ASP A 629 -4.21 -10.98 -35.88
N VAL A 630 -4.58 -11.58 -34.76
CA VAL A 630 -5.73 -12.49 -34.67
C VAL A 630 -7.00 -11.66 -34.46
N PRO A 631 -8.04 -11.82 -35.28
CA PRO A 631 -9.29 -11.08 -35.11
C PRO A 631 -10.01 -11.51 -33.81
N ASN A 632 -10.84 -10.60 -33.28
CA ASN A 632 -11.39 -10.72 -31.92
C ASN A 632 -12.31 -11.93 -31.73
N ASP A 633 -13.11 -12.26 -32.74
CA ASP A 633 -13.95 -13.47 -32.79
C ASP A 633 -13.11 -14.75 -32.56
N ARG A 634 -11.94 -14.84 -33.22
CA ARG A 634 -11.00 -15.96 -33.05
C ARG A 634 -10.29 -15.90 -31.71
N LYS A 635 -9.95 -14.72 -31.19
CA LYS A 635 -9.35 -14.58 -29.85
C LYS A 635 -10.28 -15.15 -28.78
N VAL A 636 -11.57 -14.81 -28.81
CA VAL A 636 -12.56 -15.34 -27.87
C VAL A 636 -12.67 -16.87 -27.97
N ALA A 637 -12.73 -17.43 -29.18
CA ALA A 637 -12.75 -18.88 -29.39
C ALA A 637 -11.50 -19.57 -28.82
N LEU A 638 -10.31 -18.98 -29.04
CA LEU A 638 -9.04 -19.49 -28.52
C LEU A 638 -8.96 -19.40 -26.99
N TYR A 639 -9.47 -18.33 -26.37
CA TYR A 639 -9.54 -18.22 -24.91
C TYR A 639 -10.31 -19.37 -24.29
N VAL A 640 -11.48 -19.71 -24.82
CA VAL A 640 -12.29 -20.83 -24.32
C VAL A 640 -11.61 -22.16 -24.60
N HIS A 641 -11.23 -22.40 -25.86
CA HIS A 641 -10.72 -23.70 -26.29
C HIS A 641 -9.40 -24.07 -25.61
N ILE A 642 -8.46 -23.13 -25.49
CA ILE A 642 -7.17 -23.37 -24.83
C ILE A 642 -7.35 -23.56 -23.33
N SER A 643 -8.28 -22.84 -22.70
CA SER A 643 -8.56 -23.02 -21.27
C SER A 643 -9.09 -24.42 -20.97
N CYS A 644 -10.04 -24.92 -21.78
CA CYS A 644 -10.54 -26.28 -21.68
C CYS A 644 -9.45 -27.33 -21.99
N LEU A 645 -8.59 -27.06 -22.98
CA LEU A 645 -7.43 -27.90 -23.29
C LEU A 645 -6.48 -28.07 -22.10
N ILE A 646 -6.11 -26.97 -21.44
CA ILE A 646 -5.21 -27.01 -20.27
C ILE A 646 -5.83 -27.86 -19.15
N GLU A 647 -7.13 -27.70 -18.89
CA GLU A 647 -7.82 -28.51 -17.88
C GLU A 647 -7.86 -30.00 -18.25
N ARG A 648 -8.14 -30.34 -19.52
CA ARG A 648 -8.11 -31.74 -19.99
C ARG A 648 -6.73 -32.37 -19.80
N LEU A 649 -5.66 -31.65 -20.13
CA LEU A 649 -4.28 -32.14 -20.02
C LEU A 649 -3.87 -32.39 -18.56
N ILE A 650 -4.28 -31.52 -17.64
CA ILE A 650 -4.01 -31.67 -16.20
C ILE A 650 -4.80 -32.83 -15.59
N ARG A 651 -6.03 -33.08 -16.08
CA ARG A 651 -6.87 -34.21 -15.66
C ARG A 651 -6.42 -35.56 -16.26
N HIS A 652 -5.38 -35.58 -17.10
CA HIS A 652 -4.99 -36.76 -17.89
C HIS A 652 -6.16 -37.36 -18.68
N ALA A 653 -7.09 -36.52 -19.15
CA ALA A 653 -8.19 -36.95 -20.00
C ALA A 653 -7.66 -37.24 -21.41
N SER A 654 -8.31 -38.17 -22.12
CA SER A 654 -7.95 -38.51 -23.50
C SER A 654 -8.05 -37.28 -24.42
N PRO A 655 -7.12 -37.10 -25.38
CA PRO A 655 -7.21 -36.02 -26.38
C PRO A 655 -8.52 -36.08 -27.16
N ALA A 656 -9.02 -34.93 -27.62
CA ALA A 656 -10.19 -34.90 -28.49
C ALA A 656 -9.93 -35.67 -29.80
N GLN A 657 -10.93 -36.38 -30.32
CA GLN A 657 -10.83 -37.08 -31.60
C GLN A 657 -10.83 -36.08 -32.76
N TYR A 658 -9.66 -35.76 -33.31
CA TYR A 658 -9.55 -34.87 -34.48
C TYR A 658 -9.97 -35.58 -35.76
N THR A 659 -10.96 -34.99 -36.44
CA THR A 659 -11.50 -35.44 -37.73
C THR A 659 -11.08 -34.54 -38.90
N GLY A 660 -10.22 -33.55 -38.67
CA GLY A 660 -9.78 -32.56 -39.67
C GLY A 660 -8.58 -32.99 -40.55
N GLY A 661 -8.13 -32.08 -41.42
CA GLY A 661 -7.09 -32.32 -42.43
C GLY A 661 -5.65 -32.19 -41.91
N GLN A 662 -4.64 -32.49 -42.74
CA GLN A 662 -3.22 -32.30 -42.36
C GLN A 662 -2.85 -30.81 -42.25
N CYS A 663 -2.38 -30.40 -41.07
CA CYS A 663 -1.86 -29.05 -40.83
C CYS A 663 -0.44 -28.90 -41.43
N PRO A 664 -0.11 -27.79 -42.13
CA PRO A 664 1.23 -27.57 -42.68
C PRO A 664 2.33 -27.52 -41.61
N ASP A 665 3.47 -28.21 -41.84
CA ASP A 665 4.57 -28.33 -40.88
C ASP A 665 5.12 -26.97 -40.39
N ARG A 666 5.10 -25.94 -41.24
CA ARG A 666 5.58 -24.59 -40.92
C ARG A 666 4.70 -23.88 -39.88
N GLU A 667 3.37 -24.03 -39.99
CA GLU A 667 2.43 -23.44 -39.06
C GLU A 667 2.37 -24.23 -37.75
N LEU A 668 2.55 -25.55 -37.83
CA LEU A 668 2.66 -26.41 -36.66
C LEU A 668 3.92 -26.12 -35.82
N ALA A 669 5.04 -25.79 -36.47
CA ALA A 669 6.25 -25.31 -35.78
C ALA A 669 6.00 -23.98 -35.05
N THR A 670 5.30 -23.05 -35.70
CA THR A 670 4.96 -21.74 -35.14
C THR A 670 4.05 -21.87 -33.92
N LEU A 671 3.01 -22.71 -34.00
CA LEU A 671 2.09 -22.99 -32.90
C LEU A 671 2.79 -23.68 -31.73
N ARG A 672 3.67 -24.65 -32.02
CA ARG A 672 4.44 -25.35 -30.98
C ARG A 672 5.36 -24.39 -30.22
N GLU A 673 5.96 -23.44 -30.90
CA GLU A 673 6.76 -22.41 -30.24
C GLU A 673 5.89 -21.46 -29.40
N ALA A 674 4.73 -21.03 -29.92
CA ALA A 674 3.80 -20.19 -29.16
C ALA A 674 3.27 -20.87 -27.89
N PHE A 675 3.01 -22.18 -27.95
CA PHE A 675 2.51 -22.98 -26.83
C PHE A 675 3.56 -23.28 -25.75
N SER A 676 4.84 -23.01 -25.99
CA SER A 676 5.92 -23.24 -25.02
C SER A 676 5.69 -22.53 -23.68
N VAL A 677 4.99 -21.38 -23.67
CA VAL A 677 4.64 -20.63 -22.45
C VAL A 677 3.66 -21.44 -21.58
N ILE A 678 2.68 -22.09 -22.20
CA ILE A 678 1.69 -22.93 -21.51
C ILE A 678 2.32 -24.27 -21.09
N GLU A 679 3.12 -24.89 -21.96
CA GLU A 679 3.82 -26.15 -21.65
C GLU A 679 4.76 -26.01 -20.44
N SER A 680 5.50 -24.89 -20.37
CA SER A 680 6.35 -24.58 -19.23
C SER A 680 5.56 -24.19 -17.98
N GLY A 681 4.50 -23.39 -18.13
CA GLY A 681 3.68 -22.90 -17.02
C GLY A 681 2.90 -24.00 -16.27
N TYR A 682 2.48 -25.05 -16.97
CA TYR A 682 1.70 -26.17 -16.40
C TYR A 682 2.43 -27.51 -16.43
N SER A 683 3.67 -27.57 -16.91
CA SER A 683 4.45 -28.81 -17.05
C SER A 683 3.72 -29.90 -17.86
N VAL A 684 3.00 -29.48 -18.91
CA VAL A 684 2.26 -30.36 -19.83
C VAL A 684 2.91 -30.38 -21.21
N LYS A 685 2.63 -31.41 -22.00
CA LYS A 685 2.99 -31.46 -23.43
C LYS A 685 1.74 -31.45 -24.27
N ILE A 686 1.68 -30.56 -25.25
CA ILE A 686 0.50 -30.41 -26.09
C ILE A 686 0.56 -31.43 -27.26
N PRO A 687 -0.45 -32.30 -27.40
CA PRO A 687 -0.52 -33.24 -28.50
C PRO A 687 -0.61 -32.52 -29.85
N VAL A 688 -0.03 -33.12 -30.89
CA VAL A 688 -0.07 -32.60 -32.27
C VAL A 688 -1.51 -32.43 -32.77
N VAL A 689 -2.40 -33.30 -32.32
CA VAL A 689 -3.85 -33.29 -32.60
C VAL A 689 -4.51 -31.97 -32.16
N GLU A 690 -4.15 -31.47 -30.98
CA GLU A 690 -4.69 -30.22 -30.43
C GLU A 690 -4.10 -29.00 -31.15
N LEU A 691 -2.84 -29.09 -31.62
CA LEU A 691 -2.25 -28.04 -32.45
C LEU A 691 -2.98 -27.90 -33.80
N CYS A 692 -3.47 -29.00 -34.37
CA CYS A 692 -4.27 -28.97 -35.59
C CYS A 692 -5.65 -28.32 -35.36
N TYR A 693 -6.29 -28.58 -34.22
CA TYR A 693 -7.54 -27.90 -33.84
C TYR A 693 -7.38 -26.38 -33.72
N ILE A 694 -6.32 -25.94 -33.04
CA ILE A 694 -6.01 -24.51 -32.90
C ILE A 694 -5.74 -23.87 -34.26
N HIS A 695 -5.05 -24.57 -35.15
CA HIS A 695 -4.84 -24.11 -36.53
C HIS A 695 -6.16 -23.94 -37.29
N ASP A 696 -7.11 -24.86 -37.14
CA ASP A 696 -8.43 -24.76 -37.77
C ASP A 696 -9.23 -23.56 -37.22
N ILE A 697 -9.19 -23.29 -35.91
CA ILE A 697 -9.80 -22.08 -35.31
C ILE A 697 -9.18 -20.80 -35.88
N LEU A 698 -7.87 -20.83 -36.14
CA LEU A 698 -7.12 -19.69 -36.67
C LEU A 698 -7.30 -19.46 -38.18
N THR A 699 -7.78 -20.45 -38.95
CA THR A 699 -7.78 -20.39 -40.42
C THR A 699 -9.13 -20.63 -41.08
N ARG A 700 -10.02 -21.40 -40.47
CA ARG A 700 -11.36 -21.67 -41.00
C ARG A 700 -12.37 -20.64 -40.49
N GLU A 701 -13.43 -20.42 -41.28
CA GLU A 701 -14.66 -19.79 -40.80
C GLU A 701 -15.30 -20.74 -39.78
N THR A 702 -15.13 -20.46 -38.50
CA THR A 702 -15.70 -21.28 -37.44
C THR A 702 -17.19 -20.95 -37.32
N GLU A 703 -18.05 -21.79 -37.90
CA GLU A 703 -19.35 -22.01 -37.27
C GLU A 703 -19.05 -22.56 -35.87
N PHE A 704 -19.53 -21.88 -34.83
CA PHE A 704 -19.45 -22.33 -33.43
C PHE A 704 -19.78 -23.82 -33.37
N ILE A 705 -18.80 -24.62 -32.98
CA ILE A 705 -18.91 -26.08 -32.95
C ILE A 705 -19.98 -26.45 -31.94
N GLN A 706 -21.00 -27.18 -32.38
CA GLN A 706 -22.17 -27.58 -31.59
C GLN A 706 -21.81 -28.37 -30.32
N GLU A 707 -20.66 -29.04 -30.30
CA GLU A 707 -20.16 -29.81 -29.15
C GLU A 707 -19.69 -28.93 -27.97
N ASP A 708 -19.45 -27.64 -28.19
CA ASP A 708 -19.14 -26.66 -27.11
C ASP A 708 -20.40 -26.09 -26.44
N GLN A 709 -21.62 -26.49 -26.87
CA GLN A 709 -22.88 -26.09 -26.23
C GLN A 709 -23.36 -27.04 -25.13
N ASP A 710 -22.84 -28.27 -25.08
CA ASP A 710 -23.24 -29.31 -24.12
C ASP A 710 -22.33 -29.38 -22.87
N PHE A 711 -21.58 -28.30 -22.57
CA PHE A 711 -20.80 -28.18 -21.34
C PHE A 711 -21.15 -26.93 -20.53
#